data_AF-A0A953ZW16-F1
#
_entry.id   AF-A0A953ZW16-F1
#
_cell.length_a   1.000
_cell.length_b   1.000
_cell.length_c   1.000
_cell.angle_alpha   90.00
_cell.angle_beta   90.00
_cell.angle_gamma   90.00
#
_symmetry.space_group_name_H-M   'P 1'
#
loop_
_entity.id
_entity.type
_entity.pdbx_description
1 polymer ?
#
loop_
_entity_poly.entity_id
_entity_poly.type
_entity_poly.pdbx_seq_one_letter_code
_entity_poly.pdbx_strand_id
1 'polypeptide(L)'
;MLLLRLTVLLSGLCCGVVAAQCSYPPTPRQGFALREQLDQLVTFGDGARTKLDACYPTTTTVCGWPVVLLMHGMGSSRTAVRHWCRQIAACGYCVVTYDVRGHGDAKALNGAAHGFEFLGAAERLDIVEVVDYVKRSLGSAVDTTRLGMYGFSQGGMYCWAAAAWSGRTLPANSRQLTNFPVFRAICPRWWAPVSSSILVPQGKAFHGRLFTTVYTMSQRFTAQTEWFKAIDEKIRKEDFAGVAQMFDADPFRQELALLPSTRVPVFPQVSWNDDWVAPRFTLEALAALPTGVPQRVFLTYPGHEGPFVVKQMQNEIAWQHAMRWFDRYLKELRNDVENEAPVMTGPIHGSNTEYRGLEPVWNRYRDRWPPAQAQPRVFFLRSGGVLSDGAPTTSEPTDVVHHVVPTGYDMAAFIKDEGYVVAVLRSLTPHSIPFDTAALSTDFEIAGTPRVSLEVTPTGRNYQVHCALYRVEGSGASEVEVYLCSGVGLMREPTVHPARLDVTMNHIDAMVRAGQRLRLKVESLSYRRAVEQDNLFVAPYFESVDIAVHHDATHVSSLQVPVVPRIDPALITSHLELDIGGTWVSDVLYLVRAPTHAPSTPYVLAFGMAGMAPGFSFAGRHVHMNWDPLLSSQLLGMLNSPVLPFTSGLLGDQQQRTPKLSLQAALPVSQAAVGQRMIAVGALADGSTTNPVELYFR
;
A
#
# COMPACT_ATOMS: atom_id res chain seq x y z
N MET A 1 -14.15 -45.37 -52.60
CA MET A 1 -14.66 -45.61 -51.24
C MET A 1 -13.48 -45.76 -50.29
N LEU A 2 -13.68 -45.38 -49.03
CA LEU A 2 -12.98 -45.80 -47.79
C LEU A 2 -11.48 -46.22 -47.81
N LEU A 3 -10.70 -45.42 -47.08
CA LEU A 3 -9.85 -45.79 -45.92
C LEU A 3 -8.45 -46.43 -46.05
N LEU A 4 -7.66 -46.06 -45.02
CA LEU A 4 -6.50 -46.70 -44.41
C LEU A 4 -5.22 -46.94 -45.25
N ARG A 5 -4.23 -46.07 -44.99
CA ARG A 5 -2.85 -46.53 -44.73
C ARG A 5 -2.38 -46.02 -43.37
N LEU A 6 -2.29 -46.94 -42.41
CA LEU A 6 -1.64 -46.71 -41.13
C LEU A 6 -0.14 -46.50 -41.38
N THR A 7 0.48 -45.48 -40.78
CA THR A 7 1.94 -45.34 -40.74
C THR A 7 2.36 -45.21 -39.28
N VAL A 8 2.98 -46.26 -38.75
CA VAL A 8 3.52 -46.26 -37.38
C VAL A 8 4.83 -45.49 -37.40
N LEU A 9 4.91 -44.43 -36.60
CA LEU A 9 6.14 -43.66 -36.35
C LEU A 9 6.61 -43.92 -34.92
N LEU A 10 7.88 -44.32 -34.77
CA LEU A 10 8.41 -44.74 -33.48
C LEU A 10 8.58 -43.55 -32.53
N SER A 11 7.81 -43.54 -31.44
CA SER A 11 8.09 -42.72 -30.27
C SER A 11 9.28 -43.30 -29.50
N GLY A 12 10.50 -42.83 -29.80
CA GLY A 12 11.69 -43.22 -29.05
C GLY A 12 11.60 -42.79 -27.59
N LEU A 13 11.93 -43.69 -26.66
CA LEU A 13 11.92 -43.39 -25.23
C LEU A 13 13.10 -42.48 -24.83
N CYS A 14 12.92 -41.17 -25.01
CA CYS A 14 13.63 -40.20 -24.21
C CYS A 14 13.08 -40.23 -22.77
N CYS A 15 13.60 -41.14 -21.94
CA CYS A 15 13.37 -41.16 -20.50
C CYS A 15 14.10 -39.98 -19.82
N GLY A 16 13.72 -38.75 -20.19
CA GLY A 16 14.01 -37.58 -19.37
C GLY A 16 13.31 -37.74 -18.03
N VAL A 17 14.01 -37.47 -16.94
CA VAL A 17 13.41 -37.45 -15.60
C VAL A 17 12.47 -36.25 -15.54
N VAL A 18 11.19 -36.49 -15.83
CA VAL A 18 10.12 -35.56 -15.49
C VAL A 18 10.07 -35.49 -13.97
N ALA A 19 10.71 -34.46 -13.41
CA ALA A 19 10.63 -34.19 -11.98
C ALA A 19 9.14 -34.10 -11.60
N ALA A 20 8.73 -34.88 -10.59
CA ALA A 20 7.32 -34.98 -10.22
C ALA A 20 6.77 -33.60 -9.89
N GLN A 21 5.93 -33.06 -10.78
CA GLN A 21 5.44 -31.69 -10.67
C GLN A 21 4.55 -31.58 -9.42
N CYS A 22 4.89 -30.66 -8.52
CA CYS A 22 4.24 -30.53 -7.21
C CYS A 22 2.76 -30.15 -7.37
N SER A 23 1.89 -31.16 -7.38
CA SER A 23 0.44 -30.99 -7.48
C SER A 23 -0.15 -30.73 -6.10
N TYR A 24 -0.73 -29.55 -5.92
CA TYR A 24 -1.47 -29.19 -4.71
C TYR A 24 -2.97 -29.48 -4.90
N PRO A 25 -3.65 -30.15 -3.96
CA PRO A 25 -5.09 -30.37 -4.05
C PRO A 25 -5.85 -29.03 -3.93
N PRO A 26 -7.03 -28.89 -4.58
CA PRO A 26 -7.86 -27.70 -4.44
C PRO A 26 -8.25 -27.44 -2.99
N THR A 27 -8.33 -26.16 -2.61
CA THR A 27 -8.77 -25.74 -1.27
C THR A 27 -10.23 -26.16 -1.02
N PRO A 28 -10.56 -26.90 0.05
CA PRO A 28 -11.94 -27.22 0.39
C PRO A 28 -12.75 -25.97 0.76
N ARG A 29 -14.08 -26.01 0.59
CA ARG A 29 -15.03 -24.92 0.93
C ARG A 29 -14.90 -24.39 2.37
N GLN A 30 -14.51 -25.23 3.33
CA GLN A 30 -14.31 -24.86 4.74
C GLN A 30 -12.81 -24.67 5.09
N GLY A 31 -11.95 -24.58 4.08
CA GLY A 31 -10.50 -24.72 4.20
C GLY A 31 -10.05 -26.15 4.48
N PHE A 32 -8.73 -26.37 4.48
CA PHE A 32 -8.17 -27.62 4.99
C PHE A 32 -8.26 -27.67 6.52
N ALA A 33 -8.48 -28.88 7.07
CA ALA A 33 -8.29 -29.12 8.50
C ALA A 33 -6.81 -28.94 8.88
N LEU A 34 -6.54 -28.32 10.04
CA LEU A 34 -5.22 -27.80 10.39
C LEU A 34 -4.54 -28.58 11.53
N ARG A 35 -3.22 -28.63 11.48
CA ARG A 35 -2.33 -28.98 12.58
C ARG A 35 -1.59 -27.71 13.00
N GLU A 36 -1.54 -27.47 14.31
CA GLU A 36 -0.80 -26.34 14.89
C GLU A 36 0.35 -26.84 15.76
N GLN A 37 1.50 -26.19 15.64
CA GLN A 37 2.61 -26.26 16.60
C GLN A 37 2.82 -24.84 17.13
N LEU A 38 2.16 -24.52 18.24
CA LEU A 38 2.19 -23.19 18.83
C LEU A 38 3.31 -23.05 19.86
N ASP A 39 3.75 -21.82 20.10
CA ASP A 39 4.60 -21.45 21.23
C ASP A 39 5.93 -22.25 21.31
N GLN A 40 6.46 -22.68 20.16
CA GLN A 40 7.71 -23.43 20.05
C GLN A 40 8.89 -22.52 20.42
N LEU A 41 9.76 -22.96 21.33
CA LEU A 41 10.94 -22.19 21.71
C LEU A 41 12.07 -22.41 20.70
N VAL A 42 12.51 -21.33 20.05
CA VAL A 42 13.67 -21.31 19.14
C VAL A 42 14.77 -20.50 19.80
N THR A 43 16.00 -21.00 19.72
CA THR A 43 17.22 -20.27 20.12
C THR A 43 18.10 -20.11 18.89
N PHE A 44 18.51 -18.87 18.60
CA PHE A 44 19.35 -18.48 17.49
C PHE A 44 20.85 -18.60 17.82
N GLY A 45 21.70 -18.57 16.80
CA GLY A 45 23.16 -18.70 16.91
C GLY A 45 23.85 -17.55 17.67
N ASP A 46 23.17 -16.41 17.90
CA ASP A 46 23.64 -15.35 18.81
C ASP A 46 23.18 -15.52 20.27
N GLY A 47 22.47 -16.62 20.58
CA GLY A 47 21.88 -16.88 21.89
C GLY A 47 20.50 -16.29 22.11
N ALA A 48 20.00 -15.44 21.20
CA ALA A 48 18.67 -14.86 21.29
C ALA A 48 17.57 -15.92 21.17
N ARG A 49 16.49 -15.75 21.94
CA ARG A 49 15.38 -16.71 22.03
C ARG A 49 14.07 -16.11 21.54
N THR A 50 13.32 -16.85 20.73
CA THR A 50 11.97 -16.44 20.30
C THR A 50 10.96 -17.57 20.48
N LYS A 51 9.68 -17.21 20.40
CA LYS A 51 8.57 -18.13 20.25
C LYS A 51 8.10 -18.15 18.80
N LEU A 52 7.87 -19.35 18.27
CA LEU A 52 7.41 -19.61 16.91
C LEU A 52 6.11 -20.41 16.94
N ASP A 53 5.16 -20.01 16.09
CA ASP A 53 3.96 -20.77 15.76
C ASP A 53 4.06 -21.26 14.32
N ALA A 54 3.72 -22.52 14.07
CA ALA A 54 3.51 -23.07 12.74
C ALA A 54 2.10 -23.67 12.59
N CYS A 55 1.41 -23.34 11.51
CA CYS A 55 0.07 -23.83 11.18
C CYS A 55 0.06 -24.38 9.75
N TYR A 56 -0.43 -25.61 9.54
CA TYR A 56 -0.42 -26.27 8.22
C TYR A 56 -1.53 -27.33 8.09
N PRO A 57 -2.00 -27.65 6.87
CA PRO A 57 -2.97 -28.72 6.65
C PRO A 57 -2.55 -30.08 7.22
N THR A 58 -3.52 -30.84 7.73
CA THR A 58 -3.33 -32.24 8.13
C THR A 58 -3.15 -33.19 6.93
N THR A 59 -3.69 -32.81 5.77
CA THR A 59 -3.50 -33.50 4.49
C THR A 59 -2.05 -33.39 4.02
N THR A 60 -1.44 -34.49 3.61
CA THR A 60 -0.09 -34.51 3.04
C THR A 60 -0.09 -34.23 1.53
N THR A 61 1.04 -33.75 1.01
CA THR A 61 1.27 -33.51 -0.43
C THR A 61 2.64 -34.06 -0.83
N VAL A 62 2.85 -34.33 -2.13
CA VAL A 62 4.07 -35.02 -2.62
C VAL A 62 5.37 -34.25 -2.32
N CYS A 63 5.32 -32.91 -2.36
CA CYS A 63 6.48 -32.05 -2.10
C CYS A 63 6.50 -31.43 -0.68
N GLY A 64 5.45 -31.63 0.12
CA GLY A 64 5.16 -30.78 1.27
C GLY A 64 4.51 -29.44 0.87
N TRP A 65 3.90 -28.76 1.84
CA TRP A 65 3.18 -27.50 1.62
C TRP A 65 4.13 -26.31 1.45
N PRO A 66 3.85 -25.36 0.53
CA PRO A 66 4.66 -24.16 0.40
C PRO A 66 4.64 -23.34 1.68
N VAL A 67 5.78 -22.74 2.04
CA VAL A 67 5.93 -22.02 3.31
C VAL A 67 5.68 -20.53 3.12
N VAL A 68 4.81 -19.94 3.93
CA VAL A 68 4.62 -18.49 4.04
C VAL A 68 5.10 -18.04 5.42
N LEU A 69 6.14 -17.20 5.45
CA LEU A 69 6.50 -16.47 6.67
C LEU A 69 5.53 -15.29 6.85
N LEU A 70 4.89 -15.24 8.02
CA LEU A 70 3.87 -14.23 8.36
C LEU A 70 4.43 -13.29 9.44
N MET A 71 4.75 -12.07 9.04
CA MET A 71 5.49 -11.10 9.87
C MET A 71 4.58 -10.04 10.48
N HIS A 72 4.64 -9.91 11.81
CA HIS A 72 3.83 -8.95 12.57
C HIS A 72 4.37 -7.51 12.51
N GLY A 73 3.53 -6.54 12.90
CA GLY A 73 3.89 -5.12 12.99
C GLY A 73 4.74 -4.75 14.22
N MET A 74 5.25 -3.52 14.25
CA MET A 74 6.08 -3.02 15.36
C MET A 74 5.27 -2.92 16.65
N GLY A 75 5.87 -3.30 17.78
CA GLY A 75 5.18 -3.39 19.07
C GLY A 75 4.07 -4.46 19.15
N SER A 76 4.04 -5.42 18.22
CA SER A 76 3.08 -6.53 18.18
C SER A 76 3.74 -7.89 18.48
N SER A 77 3.09 -9.00 18.10
CA SER A 77 3.53 -10.38 18.36
C SER A 77 3.02 -11.36 17.30
N ARG A 78 3.59 -12.58 17.29
CA ARG A 78 3.06 -13.74 16.56
C ARG A 78 1.60 -14.05 16.92
N THR A 79 1.25 -13.88 18.20
CA THR A 79 -0.07 -14.23 18.74
C THR A 79 -1.17 -13.32 18.21
N ALA A 80 -0.86 -12.04 17.95
CA ALA A 80 -1.78 -11.10 17.29
C ALA A 80 -2.12 -11.52 15.86
N VAL A 81 -1.16 -12.09 15.10
CA VAL A 81 -1.36 -12.55 13.72
C VAL A 81 -1.75 -14.03 13.58
N ARG A 82 -1.93 -14.76 14.70
CA ARG A 82 -2.30 -16.19 14.72
C ARG A 82 -3.64 -16.50 14.01
N HIS A 83 -4.55 -15.54 13.89
CA HIS A 83 -5.78 -15.70 13.11
C HIS A 83 -5.51 -15.73 11.59
N TRP A 84 -4.74 -14.76 11.07
CA TRP A 84 -4.25 -14.79 9.69
C TRP A 84 -3.43 -16.06 9.42
N CYS A 85 -2.61 -16.52 10.38
CA CYS A 85 -1.85 -17.76 10.26
C CYS A 85 -2.74 -18.96 9.90
N ARG A 86 -3.86 -19.12 10.62
CA ARG A 86 -4.88 -20.15 10.34
C ARG A 86 -5.58 -19.94 9.01
N GLN A 87 -5.96 -18.71 8.66
CA GLN A 87 -6.64 -18.41 7.39
C GLN A 87 -5.75 -18.72 6.17
N ILE A 88 -4.44 -18.43 6.24
CA ILE A 88 -3.51 -18.76 5.15
C ILE A 88 -3.31 -20.29 5.10
N ALA A 89 -3.14 -20.95 6.25
CA ALA A 89 -2.93 -22.39 6.30
C ALA A 89 -4.14 -23.17 5.77
N ALA A 90 -5.35 -22.70 6.07
CA ALA A 90 -6.61 -23.22 5.55
C ALA A 90 -6.71 -23.13 4.02
N CYS A 91 -5.99 -22.20 3.39
CA CYS A 91 -5.85 -22.09 1.94
C CYS A 91 -4.78 -23.00 1.33
N GLY A 92 -4.22 -23.95 2.07
CA GLY A 92 -3.25 -24.94 1.55
C GLY A 92 -1.80 -24.43 1.56
N TYR A 93 -1.34 -23.99 2.73
CA TYR A 93 0.01 -23.49 2.98
C TYR A 93 0.53 -23.96 4.33
N CYS A 94 1.85 -24.08 4.49
CA CYS A 94 2.45 -24.04 5.81
C CYS A 94 2.76 -22.59 6.16
N VAL A 95 2.32 -22.14 7.32
CA VAL A 95 2.39 -20.73 7.71
C VAL A 95 3.12 -20.63 9.03
N VAL A 96 4.15 -19.78 9.05
CA VAL A 96 5.06 -19.68 10.18
C VAL A 96 5.14 -18.23 10.61
N THR A 97 4.88 -17.97 11.88
CA THR A 97 5.03 -16.65 12.49
C THR A 97 5.80 -16.77 13.79
N TYR A 98 6.69 -15.82 14.05
CA TYR A 98 7.52 -15.80 15.25
C TYR A 98 7.56 -14.38 15.81
N ASP A 99 7.88 -14.25 17.10
CA ASP A 99 8.10 -12.93 17.66
C ASP A 99 9.46 -12.41 17.17
N VAL A 100 9.46 -11.28 16.49
CA VAL A 100 10.68 -10.54 16.18
C VAL A 100 11.44 -10.23 17.48
N ARG A 101 12.78 -10.16 17.44
CA ARG A 101 13.56 -9.79 18.62
C ARG A 101 13.10 -8.47 19.23
N GLY A 102 13.13 -8.39 20.56
CA GLY A 102 12.52 -7.31 21.34
C GLY A 102 10.97 -7.28 21.39
N HIS A 103 10.25 -8.11 20.63
CA HIS A 103 8.77 -8.11 20.54
C HIS A 103 8.13 -9.32 21.24
N GLY A 104 6.80 -9.31 21.42
CA GLY A 104 6.03 -10.42 21.99
C GLY A 104 6.66 -11.06 23.24
N ASP A 105 6.78 -12.40 23.25
CA ASP A 105 7.48 -13.14 24.31
C ASP A 105 9.01 -13.01 24.18
N ALA A 106 9.54 -12.79 22.97
CA ALA A 106 10.97 -12.56 22.75
C ALA A 106 11.50 -11.33 23.52
N LYS A 107 10.64 -10.36 23.85
CA LYS A 107 10.92 -9.27 24.79
C LYS A 107 11.33 -9.81 26.16
N ALA A 108 10.50 -10.66 26.76
CA ALA A 108 10.72 -11.23 28.09
C ALA A 108 11.81 -12.31 28.10
N LEU A 109 12.01 -13.01 26.98
CA LEU A 109 13.03 -14.07 26.86
C LEU A 109 14.47 -13.54 26.76
N ASN A 110 14.69 -12.27 26.38
CA ASN A 110 16.03 -11.73 26.13
C ASN A 110 16.37 -10.43 26.88
N GLY A 111 15.37 -9.63 27.26
CA GLY A 111 15.62 -8.25 27.64
C GLY A 111 16.30 -7.47 26.51
N ALA A 112 17.16 -6.50 26.84
CA ALA A 112 17.75 -5.58 25.87
C ALA A 112 19.04 -6.08 25.20
N ALA A 113 19.59 -7.22 25.63
CA ALA A 113 20.78 -7.84 25.03
C ALA A 113 20.54 -8.32 23.59
N HIS A 114 19.31 -8.75 23.29
CA HIS A 114 18.86 -9.11 21.95
C HIS A 114 17.54 -8.38 21.64
N GLY A 115 17.58 -7.05 21.75
CA GLY A 115 16.47 -6.18 21.40
C GLY A 115 16.32 -5.95 19.89
N PHE A 116 15.36 -5.10 19.51
CA PHE A 116 15.11 -4.68 18.13
C PHE A 116 16.15 -3.64 17.65
N GLU A 117 16.56 -3.72 16.38
CA GLU A 117 17.55 -2.83 15.72
C GLU A 117 16.98 -2.19 14.43
N PHE A 118 15.65 -2.05 14.33
CA PHE A 118 14.98 -1.51 13.14
C PHE A 118 15.34 -2.27 11.85
N LEU A 119 15.31 -3.62 11.92
CA LEU A 119 15.75 -4.50 10.86
C LEU A 119 17.23 -4.24 10.51
N GLY A 120 18.10 -4.55 11.46
CA GLY A 120 19.55 -4.61 11.30
C GLY A 120 20.04 -5.96 10.80
N ALA A 121 21.33 -6.24 11.00
CA ALA A 121 21.93 -7.52 10.64
C ALA A 121 21.23 -8.70 11.35
N ALA A 122 21.03 -8.57 12.66
CA ALA A 122 20.53 -9.64 13.51
C ALA A 122 19.14 -10.14 13.10
N GLU A 123 18.20 -9.24 12.78
CA GLU A 123 16.86 -9.65 12.35
C GLU A 123 16.82 -10.32 10.98
N ARG A 124 17.77 -10.02 10.08
CA ARG A 124 17.89 -10.76 8.79
C ARG A 124 18.48 -12.15 9.00
N LEU A 125 19.43 -12.31 9.92
CA LEU A 125 19.98 -13.62 10.30
C LEU A 125 18.92 -14.50 10.99
N ASP A 126 18.02 -13.91 11.79
CA ASP A 126 16.89 -14.62 12.40
C ASP A 126 15.96 -15.27 11.34
N ILE A 127 15.74 -14.62 10.19
CA ILE A 127 14.93 -15.19 9.08
C ILE A 127 15.56 -16.48 8.56
N VAL A 128 16.89 -16.51 8.40
CA VAL A 128 17.63 -17.69 7.91
C VAL A 128 17.41 -18.87 8.87
N GLU A 129 17.64 -18.63 10.16
CA GLU A 129 17.55 -19.66 11.19
C GLU A 129 16.11 -20.12 11.46
N VAL A 130 15.11 -19.25 11.28
CA VAL A 130 13.69 -19.65 11.28
C VAL A 130 13.39 -20.61 10.13
N VAL A 131 13.86 -20.33 8.90
CA VAL A 131 13.65 -21.22 7.76
C VAL A 131 14.35 -22.57 7.97
N ASP A 132 15.59 -22.57 8.46
CA ASP A 132 16.32 -23.81 8.76
C ASP A 132 15.76 -24.56 9.98
N TYR A 133 15.16 -23.87 10.96
CA TYR A 133 14.38 -24.51 12.02
C TYR A 133 13.14 -25.22 11.44
N VAL A 134 12.32 -24.51 10.69
CA VAL A 134 11.09 -25.02 10.05
C VAL A 134 11.36 -26.24 9.17
N LYS A 135 12.43 -26.17 8.35
CA LYS A 135 12.87 -27.27 7.49
C LYS A 135 13.22 -28.54 8.27
N ARG A 136 13.82 -28.40 9.45
CA ARG A 136 14.21 -29.52 10.33
C ARG A 136 13.05 -30.04 11.19
N SER A 137 12.19 -29.15 11.69
CA SER A 137 11.11 -29.51 12.63
C SER A 137 9.86 -30.05 11.94
N LEU A 138 9.56 -29.62 10.72
CA LEU A 138 8.40 -30.07 9.94
C LEU A 138 8.74 -31.08 8.85
N GLY A 139 10.02 -31.16 8.42
CA GLY A 139 10.50 -32.17 7.48
C GLY A 139 9.68 -32.21 6.18
N SER A 140 9.21 -33.39 5.79
CA SER A 140 8.43 -33.60 4.55
C SER A 140 7.00 -33.03 4.59
N ALA A 141 6.57 -32.36 5.66
CA ALA A 141 5.31 -31.63 5.66
C ALA A 141 5.40 -30.30 4.88
N VAL A 142 6.61 -29.81 4.58
CA VAL A 142 6.85 -28.47 4.00
C VAL A 142 7.81 -28.45 2.82
N ASP A 143 7.51 -27.60 1.83
CA ASP A 143 8.43 -27.25 0.75
C ASP A 143 9.06 -25.87 1.03
N THR A 144 10.26 -25.88 1.62
CA THR A 144 11.05 -24.67 1.86
C THR A 144 11.75 -24.13 0.61
N THR A 145 11.64 -24.80 -0.54
CA THR A 145 12.02 -24.24 -1.86
C THR A 145 10.92 -23.38 -2.47
N ARG A 146 9.70 -23.45 -1.91
CA ARG A 146 8.51 -22.67 -2.28
C ARG A 146 8.14 -21.69 -1.15
N LEU A 147 9.13 -20.90 -0.75
CA LEU A 147 9.04 -19.95 0.36
C LEU A 147 8.48 -18.59 -0.12
N GLY A 148 7.53 -18.03 0.61
CA GLY A 148 7.03 -16.66 0.44
C GLY A 148 6.97 -15.90 1.75
N MET A 149 6.69 -14.59 1.69
CA MET A 149 6.49 -13.77 2.90
C MET A 149 5.29 -12.82 2.76
N TYR A 150 4.48 -12.74 3.80
CA TYR A 150 3.40 -11.78 3.99
C TYR A 150 3.64 -11.01 5.30
N GLY A 151 3.42 -9.70 5.32
CA GLY A 151 3.71 -8.94 6.54
C GLY A 151 3.16 -7.53 6.56
N PHE A 152 2.86 -7.05 7.78
CA PHE A 152 2.16 -5.80 8.03
C PHE A 152 3.06 -4.79 8.75
N SER A 153 3.06 -3.52 8.33
CA SER A 153 3.89 -2.46 8.94
C SER A 153 5.36 -2.88 8.91
N GLN A 154 6.01 -3.06 10.06
CA GLN A 154 7.32 -3.70 10.20
C GLN A 154 7.45 -5.00 9.38
N GLY A 155 6.44 -5.87 9.34
CA GLY A 155 6.47 -7.07 8.51
C GLY A 155 6.58 -6.80 7.00
N GLY A 156 6.19 -5.61 6.54
CA GLY A 156 6.46 -5.11 5.19
C GLY A 156 7.94 -4.81 4.96
N MET A 157 8.67 -4.27 5.96
CA MET A 157 10.14 -4.13 5.90
C MET A 157 10.81 -5.49 5.65
N TYR A 158 10.37 -6.52 6.37
CA TYR A 158 10.88 -7.88 6.26
C TYR A 158 10.59 -8.48 4.89
N CYS A 159 9.40 -8.23 4.33
CA CYS A 159 9.07 -8.63 2.96
C CYS A 159 10.05 -8.01 1.95
N TRP A 160 10.32 -6.70 2.03
CA TRP A 160 11.27 -6.03 1.14
C TRP A 160 12.71 -6.54 1.31
N ALA A 161 13.16 -6.79 2.55
CA ALA A 161 14.43 -7.47 2.79
C ALA A 161 14.46 -8.88 2.19
N ALA A 162 13.36 -9.64 2.29
CA ALA A 162 13.25 -10.97 1.72
C ALA A 162 13.37 -10.99 0.18
N ALA A 163 12.78 -10.00 -0.53
CA ALA A 163 13.01 -9.85 -1.97
C ALA A 163 14.40 -9.32 -2.31
N ALA A 164 14.94 -8.38 -1.55
CA ALA A 164 16.27 -7.82 -1.77
C ALA A 164 17.37 -8.88 -1.63
N TRP A 165 17.33 -9.66 -0.55
CA TRP A 165 18.36 -10.64 -0.17
C TRP A 165 18.15 -12.05 -0.70
N SER A 166 16.99 -12.37 -1.31
CA SER A 166 16.64 -13.71 -1.81
C SER A 166 17.79 -14.44 -2.51
N GLY A 167 18.26 -15.55 -1.92
CA GLY A 167 19.32 -16.40 -2.48
C GLY A 167 20.72 -15.80 -2.54
N ARG A 168 20.99 -14.64 -1.90
CA ARG A 168 22.32 -14.02 -1.89
C ARG A 168 23.22 -14.61 -0.82
N THR A 169 24.53 -14.58 -1.08
CA THR A 169 25.55 -14.70 -0.05
C THR A 169 25.47 -13.50 0.90
N LEU A 170 25.56 -13.77 2.19
CA LEU A 170 25.45 -12.77 3.26
C LEU A 170 26.80 -12.09 3.53
N PRO A 171 26.80 -10.84 4.04
CA PRO A 171 28.00 -10.24 4.61
C PRO A 171 28.56 -11.08 5.76
N ALA A 172 29.87 -10.97 6.02
CA ALA A 172 30.51 -11.65 7.14
C ALA A 172 29.80 -11.31 8.47
N ASN A 173 29.42 -12.33 9.23
CA ASN A 173 28.55 -12.21 10.41
C ASN A 173 28.96 -13.16 11.52
N SER A 174 28.61 -12.80 12.76
CA SER A 174 28.94 -13.55 13.98
C SER A 174 28.37 -14.97 14.03
N ARG A 175 27.29 -15.25 13.29
CA ARG A 175 26.63 -16.56 13.26
C ARG A 175 27.16 -17.49 12.16
N GLN A 176 28.13 -17.04 11.36
CA GLN A 176 28.75 -17.79 10.23
C GLN A 176 27.74 -18.23 9.15
N LEU A 177 26.57 -17.59 9.08
CA LEU A 177 25.52 -17.93 8.10
C LEU A 177 25.94 -17.41 6.72
N THR A 178 25.95 -18.29 5.72
CA THR A 178 26.59 -18.02 4.42
C THR A 178 25.63 -17.45 3.38
N ASN A 179 24.39 -17.92 3.33
CA ASN A 179 23.42 -17.53 2.29
C ASN A 179 22.04 -17.28 2.89
N PHE A 180 21.31 -16.33 2.31
CA PHE A 180 19.94 -16.01 2.67
C PHE A 180 18.94 -16.91 1.90
N PRO A 181 17.79 -17.31 2.49
CA PRO A 181 16.81 -18.17 1.83
C PRO A 181 16.31 -17.63 0.49
N VAL A 182 15.92 -18.53 -0.42
CA VAL A 182 15.32 -18.17 -1.71
C VAL A 182 13.80 -18.00 -1.54
N PHE A 183 13.35 -16.75 -1.57
CA PHE A 183 11.93 -16.40 -1.62
C PHE A 183 11.43 -16.39 -3.07
N ARG A 184 10.21 -16.89 -3.28
CA ARG A 184 9.50 -16.97 -4.57
C ARG A 184 8.34 -15.98 -4.73
N ALA A 185 7.90 -15.30 -3.67
CA ALA A 185 6.96 -14.18 -3.74
C ALA A 185 6.91 -13.41 -2.40
N ILE A 186 6.66 -12.10 -2.46
CA ILE A 186 6.42 -11.25 -1.27
C ILE A 186 5.16 -10.40 -1.43
N CYS A 187 4.48 -10.16 -0.30
CA CYS A 187 3.30 -9.30 -0.19
C CYS A 187 3.44 -8.25 0.95
N PRO A 188 4.31 -7.22 0.81
CA PRO A 188 4.50 -6.20 1.84
C PRO A 188 3.23 -5.34 2.06
N ARG A 189 2.81 -5.10 3.31
CA ARG A 189 1.72 -4.15 3.62
C ARG A 189 2.17 -2.98 4.49
N TRP A 190 1.76 -1.78 4.10
CA TRP A 190 1.96 -0.49 4.79
C TRP A 190 3.42 -0.07 4.98
N TRP A 191 4.39 -0.63 4.24
CA TRP A 191 5.79 -0.22 4.36
C TRP A 191 6.61 -0.51 3.07
N ALA A 192 7.67 0.28 2.84
CA ALA A 192 8.57 0.25 1.66
C ALA A 192 9.94 -0.39 1.98
N PRO A 193 10.94 -0.43 1.08
CA PRO A 193 12.31 -0.74 1.50
C PRO A 193 12.83 0.22 2.58
N VAL A 194 13.68 -0.26 3.48
CA VAL A 194 14.28 0.57 4.53
C VAL A 194 15.26 1.56 3.90
N SER A 195 15.24 2.82 4.33
CA SER A 195 16.15 3.87 3.88
C SER A 195 16.28 4.95 4.94
N SER A 196 17.50 5.51 5.09
CA SER A 196 17.76 6.73 5.85
C SER A 196 16.81 7.87 5.49
N SER A 197 16.46 8.01 4.21
CA SER A 197 15.60 9.08 3.67
C SER A 197 14.13 9.02 4.15
N ILE A 198 13.70 7.92 4.77
CA ILE A 198 12.39 7.84 5.45
C ILE A 198 12.47 8.51 6.83
N LEU A 199 13.55 8.25 7.58
CA LEU A 199 13.72 8.69 8.97
C LEU A 199 14.38 10.06 9.09
N VAL A 200 15.17 10.45 8.09
CA VAL A 200 15.92 11.71 8.02
C VAL A 200 15.68 12.39 6.65
N PRO A 201 14.45 12.85 6.36
CA PRO A 201 14.11 13.44 5.07
C PRO A 201 15.08 14.58 4.66
N GLN A 202 15.63 14.45 3.45
CA GLN A 202 16.61 15.36 2.84
C GLN A 202 17.92 15.57 3.65
N GLY A 203 18.16 14.80 4.73
CA GLY A 203 19.24 15.07 5.68
C GLY A 203 19.04 16.35 6.51
N LYS A 204 17.86 16.99 6.46
CA LYS A 204 17.59 18.32 7.07
C LYS A 204 16.61 18.30 8.25
N ALA A 205 15.89 17.21 8.47
CA ALA A 205 15.01 17.04 9.63
C ALA A 205 14.89 15.56 10.01
N PHE A 206 14.41 15.28 11.24
CA PHE A 206 14.03 13.93 11.68
C PHE A 206 12.52 13.71 11.47
N HIS A 207 12.13 12.53 11.00
CA HIS A 207 10.72 12.13 10.82
C HIS A 207 10.00 12.00 12.17
N GLY A 208 8.75 12.46 12.29
CA GLY A 208 8.05 12.50 13.58
C GLY A 208 7.91 11.12 14.24
N ARG A 209 7.63 10.07 13.45
CA ARG A 209 7.56 8.68 13.96
C ARG A 209 8.90 8.13 14.50
N LEU A 210 10.05 8.75 14.21
CA LEU A 210 11.33 8.37 14.82
C LEU A 210 11.32 8.60 16.34
N PHE A 211 10.78 9.74 16.79
CA PHE A 211 10.67 10.07 18.21
C PHE A 211 9.74 9.11 18.94
N THR A 212 8.56 8.82 18.37
CA THR A 212 7.66 7.82 18.94
C THR A 212 8.28 6.43 18.97
N THR A 213 9.22 6.10 18.07
CA THR A 213 9.95 4.83 18.07
C THR A 213 11.00 4.78 19.18
N VAL A 214 11.79 5.85 19.35
CA VAL A 214 12.92 5.92 20.30
C VAL A 214 12.45 6.12 21.75
N TYR A 215 11.48 7.01 21.98
CA TYR A 215 11.06 7.42 23.32
C TYR A 215 9.82 6.62 23.78
N THR A 216 8.72 6.67 23.04
CA THR A 216 7.42 6.08 23.45
C THR A 216 7.34 4.55 23.33
N MET A 217 7.65 4.00 22.14
CA MET A 217 7.32 2.60 21.82
C MET A 217 8.22 1.57 22.54
N SER A 218 9.21 2.04 23.29
CA SER A 218 10.01 1.31 24.29
C SER A 218 9.20 0.49 25.30
N GLN A 219 7.91 0.82 25.52
CA GLN A 219 7.00 -0.04 26.29
C GLN A 219 6.47 -1.24 25.49
N ARG A 220 6.24 -1.10 24.18
CA ARG A 220 5.65 -2.15 23.32
C ARG A 220 6.69 -3.11 22.73
N PHE A 221 7.93 -2.67 22.55
CA PHE A 221 9.07 -3.54 22.22
C PHE A 221 10.29 -3.11 23.04
N THR A 222 11.23 -4.05 23.27
CA THR A 222 12.53 -3.73 23.84
C THR A 222 13.54 -3.46 22.72
N ALA A 223 13.99 -2.21 22.66
CA ALA A 223 15.12 -1.75 21.86
C ALA A 223 16.42 -2.50 22.19
N GLN A 224 17.31 -2.69 21.21
CA GLN A 224 18.71 -3.01 21.48
C GLN A 224 19.41 -1.75 21.99
N THR A 225 20.02 -1.84 23.17
CA THR A 225 20.40 -0.66 23.97
C THR A 225 21.41 0.26 23.29
N GLU A 226 22.47 -0.26 22.70
CA GLU A 226 23.57 0.55 22.16
C GLU A 226 23.22 1.20 20.82
N TRP A 227 22.45 0.51 19.97
CA TRP A 227 21.96 1.09 18.71
C TRP A 227 20.96 2.22 18.96
N PHE A 228 20.00 2.04 19.90
CA PHE A 228 19.07 3.11 20.28
C PHE A 228 19.72 4.25 21.06
N LYS A 229 20.71 3.99 21.94
CA LYS A 229 21.54 5.04 22.57
C LYS A 229 22.24 5.90 21.51
N ALA A 230 22.88 5.26 20.53
CA ALA A 230 23.61 5.97 19.48
C ALA A 230 22.69 6.85 18.62
N ILE A 231 21.42 6.46 18.43
CA ILE A 231 20.40 7.32 17.82
C ILE A 231 19.96 8.45 18.75
N ASP A 232 19.67 8.18 20.03
CA ASP A 232 19.28 9.20 21.02
C ASP A 232 20.36 10.30 21.16
N GLU A 233 21.63 9.89 21.27
CA GLU A 233 22.77 10.80 21.29
C GLU A 233 22.86 11.70 20.07
N LYS A 234 22.45 11.23 18.89
CA LYS A 234 22.45 12.01 17.66
C LYS A 234 21.23 12.91 17.53
N ILE A 235 20.05 12.43 17.95
CA ILE A 235 18.84 13.24 18.03
C ILE A 235 19.08 14.45 18.94
N ARG A 236 19.65 14.25 20.13
CA ARG A 236 20.01 15.31 21.09
C ARG A 236 21.02 16.34 20.57
N LYS A 237 21.76 16.01 19.50
CA LYS A 237 22.80 16.86 18.88
C LYS A 237 22.36 17.43 17.52
N GLU A 238 21.13 17.14 17.08
CA GLU A 238 20.65 17.41 15.70
C GLU A 238 21.58 16.83 14.60
N ASP A 239 22.20 15.68 14.87
CA ASP A 239 23.12 14.98 13.96
C ASP A 239 22.35 14.14 12.92
N PHE A 240 21.65 14.82 12.02
CA PHE A 240 20.89 14.22 10.92
C PHE A 240 21.75 13.32 10.03
N ALA A 241 22.93 13.81 9.64
CA ALA A 241 23.87 13.10 8.78
C ALA A 241 24.38 11.81 9.44
N GLY A 242 24.69 11.85 10.73
CA GLY A 242 25.11 10.68 11.48
C GLY A 242 24.00 9.64 11.67
N VAL A 243 22.73 10.04 11.79
CA VAL A 243 21.61 9.07 11.82
C VAL A 243 21.44 8.43 10.44
N ALA A 244 21.53 9.19 9.36
CA ALA A 244 21.51 8.62 8.01
C ALA A 244 22.66 7.62 7.81
N GLN A 245 23.89 8.00 8.20
CA GLN A 245 25.08 7.14 8.12
C GLN A 245 24.93 5.82 8.90
N MET A 246 24.25 5.80 10.05
CA MET A 246 23.97 4.56 10.81
C MET A 246 23.07 3.57 10.06
N PHE A 247 22.27 4.04 9.10
CA PHE A 247 21.49 3.18 8.21
C PHE A 247 22.29 2.82 6.96
N ASP A 248 22.84 3.82 6.27
CA ASP A 248 23.43 3.67 4.94
C ASP A 248 24.76 2.88 4.96
N ALA A 249 25.50 2.92 6.07
CA ALA A 249 26.75 2.18 6.25
C ALA A 249 26.56 0.74 6.77
N ASP A 250 25.33 0.31 7.10
CA ASP A 250 25.08 -1.08 7.51
C ASP A 250 25.01 -1.99 6.27
N PRO A 251 25.91 -2.99 6.12
CA PRO A 251 25.95 -3.85 4.94
C PRO A 251 24.73 -4.78 4.81
N PHE A 252 23.84 -4.84 5.81
CA PHE A 252 22.57 -5.55 5.74
C PHE A 252 21.40 -4.63 5.31
N ARG A 253 21.42 -3.33 5.61
CA ARG A 253 20.37 -2.35 5.24
C ARG A 253 20.49 -1.84 3.79
N GLN A 254 20.75 -2.75 2.86
CA GLN A 254 21.09 -2.46 1.46
C GLN A 254 19.94 -2.73 0.49
N GLU A 255 18.69 -2.78 0.96
CA GLU A 255 17.52 -3.21 0.16
C GLU A 255 17.41 -2.48 -1.20
N LEU A 256 17.49 -1.15 -1.22
CA LEU A 256 17.37 -0.35 -2.44
C LEU A 256 18.50 -0.60 -3.45
N ALA A 257 19.71 -0.94 -2.99
CA ALA A 257 20.83 -1.27 -3.85
C ALA A 257 20.75 -2.70 -4.43
N LEU A 258 20.04 -3.60 -3.74
CA LEU A 258 19.92 -5.01 -4.12
C LEU A 258 18.66 -5.31 -4.96
N LEU A 259 17.57 -4.56 -4.78
CA LEU A 259 16.33 -4.74 -5.56
C LEU A 259 16.52 -4.70 -7.10
N PRO A 260 17.40 -3.84 -7.69
CA PRO A 260 17.73 -3.87 -9.12
C PRO A 260 18.38 -5.15 -9.66
N SER A 261 18.53 -6.20 -8.84
CA SER A 261 18.92 -7.54 -9.28
C SER A 261 18.08 -8.66 -8.65
N THR A 262 16.93 -8.35 -8.04
CA THR A 262 16.01 -9.37 -7.52
C THR A 262 15.32 -10.14 -8.66
N ARG A 263 14.79 -11.32 -8.32
CA ARG A 263 13.89 -12.12 -9.17
C ARG A 263 12.57 -12.46 -8.48
N VAL A 264 12.31 -11.87 -7.30
CA VAL A 264 11.14 -12.20 -6.47
C VAL A 264 9.92 -11.38 -6.93
N PRO A 265 8.80 -12.01 -7.30
CA PRO A 265 7.53 -11.35 -7.55
C PRO A 265 7.02 -10.53 -6.35
N VAL A 266 6.67 -9.26 -6.57
CA VAL A 266 6.35 -8.29 -5.50
C VAL A 266 4.91 -7.76 -5.61
N PHE A 267 4.11 -7.92 -4.55
CA PHE A 267 2.76 -7.32 -4.44
C PHE A 267 2.57 -6.47 -3.17
N PRO A 268 3.04 -5.21 -3.14
CA PRO A 268 2.75 -4.26 -2.07
C PRO A 268 1.29 -3.81 -1.98
N GLN A 269 0.85 -3.56 -0.75
CA GLN A 269 -0.14 -2.54 -0.45
C GLN A 269 0.50 -1.40 0.34
N VAL A 270 0.28 -0.15 -0.06
CA VAL A 270 0.56 1.06 0.73
C VAL A 270 -0.59 2.05 0.60
N SER A 271 -0.59 3.12 1.42
CA SER A 271 -1.67 4.11 1.42
C SER A 271 -1.19 5.53 1.17
N TRP A 272 -2.05 6.35 0.55
CA TRP A 272 -1.71 7.70 0.06
C TRP A 272 -1.11 8.60 1.14
N ASN A 273 -1.69 8.59 2.33
CA ASN A 273 -1.31 9.46 3.45
C ASN A 273 -0.67 8.74 4.63
N ASP A 274 -0.21 7.49 4.42
CA ASP A 274 0.35 6.65 5.47
C ASP A 274 1.44 7.40 6.27
N ASP A 275 1.19 7.53 7.56
CA ASP A 275 1.90 8.40 8.50
C ASP A 275 3.30 7.88 8.89
N TRP A 276 3.64 6.65 8.50
CA TRP A 276 5.00 6.12 8.63
C TRP A 276 5.79 6.21 7.34
N VAL A 277 5.21 5.82 6.20
CA VAL A 277 5.94 5.73 4.93
C VAL A 277 5.10 6.26 3.76
N ALA A 278 5.52 7.40 3.20
CA ALA A 278 4.91 7.95 2.00
C ALA A 278 4.94 6.92 0.84
N PRO A 279 3.86 6.78 0.04
CA PRO A 279 3.72 5.73 -0.97
C PRO A 279 4.80 5.82 -2.07
N ARG A 280 5.42 7.00 -2.24
CA ARG A 280 6.51 7.21 -3.21
C ARG A 280 7.67 6.24 -3.02
N PHE A 281 8.07 5.92 -1.78
CA PHE A 281 9.18 5.00 -1.52
C PHE A 281 8.89 3.56 -2.01
N THR A 282 7.62 3.16 -2.05
CA THR A 282 7.20 1.87 -2.64
C THR A 282 7.17 1.94 -4.16
N LEU A 283 6.72 3.06 -4.73
CA LEU A 283 6.68 3.26 -6.19
C LEU A 283 8.10 3.39 -6.79
N GLU A 284 9.00 4.09 -6.09
CA GLU A 284 10.44 4.17 -6.38
C GLU A 284 11.08 2.77 -6.36
N ALA A 285 10.76 1.94 -5.35
CA ALA A 285 11.25 0.57 -5.25
C ALA A 285 10.71 -0.37 -6.35
N LEU A 286 9.44 -0.23 -6.73
CA LEU A 286 8.80 -0.98 -7.81
C LEU A 286 9.38 -0.61 -9.19
N ALA A 287 9.63 0.68 -9.43
CA ALA A 287 10.29 1.18 -10.63
C ALA A 287 11.76 0.73 -10.73
N ALA A 288 12.39 0.39 -9.61
CA ALA A 288 13.75 -0.15 -9.55
C ALA A 288 13.85 -1.68 -9.77
N LEU A 289 12.72 -2.40 -9.90
CA LEU A 289 12.73 -3.84 -10.16
C LEU A 289 13.15 -4.16 -11.62
N PRO A 290 13.90 -5.24 -11.86
CA PRO A 290 14.28 -5.65 -13.22
C PRO A 290 13.07 -5.92 -14.14
N THR A 291 13.22 -5.56 -15.41
CA THR A 291 12.22 -5.85 -16.45
C THR A 291 11.89 -7.34 -16.50
N GLY A 292 10.60 -7.68 -16.43
CA GLY A 292 10.12 -9.06 -16.42
C GLY A 292 10.00 -9.70 -15.03
N VAL A 293 10.42 -9.03 -13.94
CA VAL A 293 10.00 -9.42 -12.59
C VAL A 293 8.51 -9.06 -12.43
N PRO A 294 7.62 -10.02 -12.12
CA PRO A 294 6.21 -9.72 -11.96
C PRO A 294 5.99 -8.82 -10.76
N GLN A 295 5.27 -7.72 -10.96
CA GLN A 295 5.00 -6.73 -9.92
C GLN A 295 3.58 -6.18 -10.03
N ARG A 296 2.95 -5.95 -8.88
CA ARG A 296 1.65 -5.27 -8.77
C ARG A 296 1.63 -4.40 -7.52
N VAL A 297 0.73 -3.42 -7.45
CA VAL A 297 0.56 -2.58 -6.25
C VAL A 297 -0.89 -2.21 -6.00
N PHE A 298 -1.29 -2.26 -4.73
CA PHE A 298 -2.53 -1.65 -4.24
C PHE A 298 -2.21 -0.36 -3.48
N LEU A 299 -2.53 0.78 -4.08
CA LEU A 299 -2.35 2.11 -3.49
C LEU A 299 -3.69 2.57 -2.93
N THR A 300 -3.86 2.83 -1.64
CA THR A 300 -5.21 2.98 -1.06
C THR A 300 -5.29 3.99 0.10
N TYR A 301 -6.38 4.00 0.88
CA TYR A 301 -6.58 4.95 1.99
C TYR A 301 -7.47 4.35 3.08
N PRO A 302 -7.01 4.19 4.34
CA PRO A 302 -6.21 5.22 5.03
C PRO A 302 -4.72 4.93 5.22
N GLY A 303 -4.33 3.72 5.64
CA GLY A 303 -2.95 3.39 6.05
C GLY A 303 -2.89 2.73 7.43
N HIS A 304 -1.79 2.96 8.16
CA HIS A 304 -1.67 2.59 9.57
C HIS A 304 -2.81 3.20 10.41
N GLU A 305 -2.95 4.52 10.46
CA GLU A 305 -4.01 5.21 11.22
C GLU A 305 -5.22 5.55 10.36
N GLY A 306 -6.39 4.97 10.67
CA GLY A 306 -7.65 5.30 9.99
C GLY A 306 -8.81 4.32 10.24
N PRO A 307 -10.03 4.62 9.71
CA PRO A 307 -11.26 3.98 10.14
C PRO A 307 -11.29 2.47 10.00
N PHE A 308 -11.71 1.79 11.08
CA PHE A 308 -11.72 0.33 11.18
C PHE A 308 -12.48 -0.34 10.03
N VAL A 309 -13.65 0.18 9.63
CA VAL A 309 -14.50 -0.39 8.58
C VAL A 309 -13.78 -0.39 7.22
N VAL A 310 -13.27 0.76 6.79
CA VAL A 310 -12.53 0.91 5.52
C VAL A 310 -11.24 0.07 5.55
N LYS A 311 -10.53 0.08 6.69
CA LYS A 311 -9.33 -0.74 6.89
C LYS A 311 -9.63 -2.24 6.82
N GLN A 312 -10.78 -2.70 7.34
CA GLN A 312 -11.22 -4.10 7.25
C GLN A 312 -11.52 -4.47 5.79
N MET A 313 -12.32 -3.69 5.07
CA MET A 313 -12.63 -3.96 3.66
C MET A 313 -11.36 -3.99 2.79
N GLN A 314 -10.40 -3.10 3.04
CA GLN A 314 -9.10 -3.08 2.34
C GLN A 314 -8.16 -4.21 2.77
N ASN A 315 -8.29 -4.75 3.98
CA ASN A 315 -7.62 -5.98 4.37
C ASN A 315 -8.13 -7.14 3.50
N GLU A 316 -9.46 -7.29 3.34
CA GLU A 316 -10.05 -8.37 2.53
C GLU A 316 -9.67 -8.30 1.05
N ILE A 317 -9.67 -7.11 0.45
CA ILE A 317 -9.21 -6.91 -0.94
C ILE A 317 -7.73 -7.31 -1.08
N ALA A 318 -6.85 -6.76 -0.25
CA ALA A 318 -5.42 -7.06 -0.30
C ALA A 318 -5.13 -8.54 -0.04
N TRP A 319 -5.87 -9.15 0.89
CA TRP A 319 -5.86 -10.57 1.22
C TRP A 319 -6.19 -11.45 0.00
N GLN A 320 -7.30 -11.18 -0.69
CA GLN A 320 -7.72 -11.95 -1.87
C GLN A 320 -6.67 -11.93 -2.98
N HIS A 321 -6.08 -10.75 -3.25
CA HIS A 321 -4.99 -10.63 -4.23
C HIS A 321 -3.69 -11.30 -3.74
N ALA A 322 -3.34 -11.20 -2.46
CA ALA A 322 -2.14 -11.84 -1.90
C ALA A 322 -2.23 -13.37 -1.93
N MET A 323 -3.41 -13.96 -1.69
CA MET A 323 -3.59 -15.41 -1.83
C MET A 323 -3.43 -15.86 -3.29
N ARG A 324 -3.98 -15.12 -4.26
CA ARG A 324 -3.75 -15.39 -5.70
C ARG A 324 -2.29 -15.23 -6.10
N TRP A 325 -1.57 -14.26 -5.52
CA TRP A 325 -0.13 -14.07 -5.72
C TRP A 325 0.65 -15.31 -5.26
N PHE A 326 0.39 -15.81 -4.05
CA PHE A 326 1.04 -17.03 -3.56
C PHE A 326 0.62 -18.29 -4.34
N ASP A 327 -0.65 -18.40 -4.74
CA ASP A 327 -1.10 -19.54 -5.56
C ASP A 327 -0.35 -19.59 -6.90
N ARG A 328 -0.04 -18.42 -7.48
CA ARG A 328 0.69 -18.32 -8.74
C ARG A 328 2.17 -18.70 -8.65
N TYR A 329 2.86 -18.24 -7.60
CA TYR A 329 4.33 -18.29 -7.53
C TYR A 329 4.87 -19.32 -6.53
N LEU A 330 4.09 -19.69 -5.52
CA LEU A 330 4.44 -20.75 -4.58
C LEU A 330 3.88 -22.09 -5.06
N LYS A 331 2.59 -22.17 -5.42
CA LYS A 331 1.94 -23.41 -5.90
C LYS A 331 2.01 -23.64 -7.42
N GLU A 332 2.50 -22.67 -8.21
CA GLU A 332 2.54 -22.73 -9.68
C GLU A 332 1.16 -22.88 -10.37
N LEU A 333 0.07 -22.51 -9.68
CA LEU A 333 -1.29 -22.54 -10.23
C LEU A 333 -1.49 -21.40 -11.23
N ARG A 334 -2.03 -21.71 -12.42
CA ARG A 334 -2.36 -20.70 -13.45
C ARG A 334 -3.65 -19.97 -13.04
N ASN A 335 -3.52 -18.71 -12.66
CA ASN A 335 -4.65 -17.86 -12.25
C ASN A 335 -4.55 -16.42 -12.79
N ASP A 336 -3.66 -16.22 -13.78
CA ASP A 336 -3.41 -15.00 -14.56
C ASP A 336 -3.13 -13.72 -13.76
N VAL A 337 -2.74 -13.86 -12.48
CA VAL A 337 -2.44 -12.72 -11.61
C VAL A 337 -1.25 -11.89 -12.11
N GLU A 338 -0.41 -12.43 -13.01
CA GLU A 338 0.64 -11.69 -13.75
C GLU A 338 0.12 -10.85 -14.94
N ASN A 339 -1.06 -11.18 -15.48
CA ASN A 339 -1.66 -10.56 -16.67
C ASN A 339 -2.72 -9.52 -16.33
N GLU A 340 -3.08 -9.39 -15.05
CA GLU A 340 -3.97 -8.34 -14.56
C GLU A 340 -3.27 -6.98 -14.47
N ALA A 341 -4.07 -5.91 -14.42
CA ALA A 341 -3.59 -4.55 -14.24
C ALA A 341 -2.58 -4.44 -13.06
N PRO A 342 -1.37 -3.88 -13.31
CA PRO A 342 -0.31 -3.83 -12.31
C PRO A 342 -0.58 -2.82 -11.19
N VAL A 343 -1.50 -1.87 -11.40
CA VAL A 343 -1.89 -0.91 -10.37
C VAL A 343 -3.37 -1.07 -10.07
N MET A 344 -3.69 -1.15 -8.78
CA MET A 344 -5.03 -0.92 -8.24
C MET A 344 -4.97 0.34 -7.35
N THR A 345 -5.85 1.31 -7.59
CA THR A 345 -5.99 2.49 -6.73
C THR A 345 -7.29 2.45 -5.93
N GLY A 346 -7.19 2.77 -4.63
CA GLY A 346 -8.27 3.11 -3.72
C GLY A 346 -8.35 4.63 -3.58
N PRO A 347 -9.07 5.33 -4.48
CA PRO A 347 -9.14 6.80 -4.53
C PRO A 347 -9.71 7.47 -3.26
N ILE A 348 -9.27 8.71 -3.04
CA ILE A 348 -9.79 9.62 -2.02
C ILE A 348 -11.11 10.23 -2.53
N HIS A 349 -12.24 9.65 -2.11
CA HIS A 349 -13.56 10.05 -2.58
C HIS A 349 -14.30 11.03 -1.67
N GLY A 350 -14.25 10.86 -0.34
CA GLY A 350 -15.19 11.53 0.57
C GLY A 350 -14.56 12.21 1.79
N SER A 351 -15.44 12.77 2.60
CA SER A 351 -15.21 13.33 3.94
C SER A 351 -14.93 12.25 4.99
N ASN A 352 -14.53 12.68 6.20
CA ASN A 352 -14.40 11.80 7.37
C ASN A 352 -15.68 11.01 7.69
N THR A 353 -16.86 11.52 7.30
CA THR A 353 -18.15 10.86 7.51
C THR A 353 -18.35 9.69 6.56
N GLU A 354 -18.01 9.84 5.28
CA GLU A 354 -18.12 8.77 4.27
C GLU A 354 -17.15 7.62 4.57
N TYR A 355 -15.92 7.90 5.00
CA TYR A 355 -14.99 6.86 5.48
C TYR A 355 -15.39 6.17 6.80
N ARG A 356 -16.43 6.68 7.50
CA ARG A 356 -17.02 6.03 8.68
C ARG A 356 -18.35 5.33 8.35
N GLY A 357 -18.87 5.51 7.14
CA GLY A 357 -20.05 4.81 6.65
C GLY A 357 -19.75 3.38 6.19
N LEU A 358 -20.82 2.64 5.89
CA LEU A 358 -20.76 1.34 5.19
C LEU A 358 -20.74 1.57 3.65
N GLU A 359 -20.13 2.65 3.18
CA GLU A 359 -20.05 2.91 1.73
C GLU A 359 -19.03 1.98 1.06
N PRO A 360 -19.31 1.49 -0.16
CA PRO A 360 -18.42 0.55 -0.86
C PRO A 360 -17.01 1.07 -1.12
N VAL A 361 -16.01 0.18 -1.03
CA VAL A 361 -14.62 0.54 -1.35
C VAL A 361 -14.46 0.75 -2.86
N TRP A 362 -14.25 2.01 -3.21
CA TRP A 362 -13.77 2.47 -4.49
C TRP A 362 -12.46 1.78 -4.86
N ASN A 363 -12.43 1.09 -6.00
CA ASN A 363 -11.20 0.60 -6.61
C ASN A 363 -11.19 0.96 -8.10
N ARG A 364 -10.03 1.35 -8.64
CA ARG A 364 -9.79 1.49 -10.08
C ARG A 364 -8.57 0.67 -10.46
N TYR A 365 -8.59 0.07 -11.64
CA TYR A 365 -7.46 -0.69 -12.19
C TYR A 365 -6.76 0.13 -13.27
N ARG A 366 -5.43 0.17 -13.22
CA ARG A 366 -4.59 1.00 -14.09
C ARG A 366 -3.39 0.20 -14.63
N ASP A 367 -3.00 0.53 -15.86
CA ASP A 367 -1.83 0.02 -16.57
C ASP A 367 -0.50 0.52 -15.96
N ARG A 368 -0.53 1.69 -15.31
CA ARG A 368 0.64 2.32 -14.67
C ARG A 368 0.21 3.35 -13.61
N TRP A 369 1.19 3.81 -12.82
CA TRP A 369 1.04 4.94 -11.91
C TRP A 369 2.27 5.86 -11.94
N PRO A 370 2.10 7.20 -12.03
CA PRO A 370 0.86 7.90 -12.37
C PRO A 370 0.31 7.52 -13.76
N PRO A 371 -0.98 7.80 -14.05
CA PRO A 371 -1.59 7.53 -15.35
C PRO A 371 -0.87 8.26 -16.49
N ALA A 372 -0.84 7.69 -17.69
CA ALA A 372 -0.22 8.34 -18.87
C ALA A 372 -0.92 9.66 -19.27
N GLN A 373 -2.17 9.81 -18.87
CA GLN A 373 -3.07 10.92 -19.20
C GLN A 373 -2.96 12.08 -18.19
N ALA A 374 -2.20 11.92 -17.10
CA ALA A 374 -2.04 12.93 -16.08
C ALA A 374 -1.15 14.08 -16.60
N GLN A 375 -1.71 15.28 -16.69
CA GLN A 375 -1.05 16.50 -17.16
C GLN A 375 -0.96 17.53 -16.03
N PRO A 376 0.12 18.30 -15.91
CA PRO A 376 0.24 19.32 -14.87
C PRO A 376 -0.71 20.49 -15.14
N ARG A 377 -1.67 20.73 -14.23
CA ARG A 377 -2.33 22.04 -14.09
C ARG A 377 -1.57 22.84 -13.03
N VAL A 378 -1.29 24.10 -13.33
CA VAL A 378 -0.57 25.02 -12.44
C VAL A 378 -1.54 26.09 -11.96
N PHE A 379 -1.56 26.32 -10.65
CA PHE A 379 -2.19 27.46 -10.02
C PHE A 379 -1.10 28.29 -9.34
N PHE A 380 -1.02 29.56 -9.67
CA PHE A 380 -0.09 30.51 -9.07
C PHE A 380 -0.66 31.04 -7.75
N LEU A 381 0.19 31.13 -6.73
CA LEU A 381 -0.17 31.81 -5.50
C LEU A 381 -0.17 33.32 -5.78
N ARG A 382 -1.12 34.02 -5.16
CA ARG A 382 -1.36 35.45 -5.31
C ARG A 382 -1.67 36.04 -3.94
N SER A 383 -1.33 37.32 -3.75
CA SER A 383 -1.51 38.02 -2.48
C SER A 383 -2.97 37.99 -2.00
N GLY A 384 -3.16 37.79 -0.70
CA GLY A 384 -4.51 37.70 -0.11
C GLY A 384 -5.17 36.33 -0.25
N GLY A 385 -4.38 35.26 -0.38
CA GLY A 385 -4.88 33.88 -0.26
C GLY A 385 -5.59 33.34 -1.50
N VAL A 386 -5.11 33.66 -2.71
CA VAL A 386 -5.73 33.20 -3.97
C VAL A 386 -4.81 32.24 -4.74
N LEU A 387 -5.38 31.15 -5.26
CA LEU A 387 -4.81 30.29 -6.28
C LEU A 387 -5.43 30.62 -7.65
N SER A 388 -4.62 31.12 -8.59
CA SER A 388 -5.06 31.58 -9.91
C SER A 388 -4.43 30.77 -11.04
N ASP A 389 -5.18 30.47 -12.12
CA ASP A 389 -4.58 29.91 -13.35
C ASP A 389 -3.61 30.91 -14.05
N GLY A 390 -3.59 32.19 -13.64
CA GLY A 390 -2.72 33.23 -14.18
C GLY A 390 -1.62 33.69 -13.21
N ALA A 391 -0.37 33.70 -13.68
CA ALA A 391 0.80 34.16 -12.92
C ALA A 391 0.72 35.67 -12.56
N PRO A 392 1.40 36.11 -11.48
CA PRO A 392 1.57 37.54 -11.18
C PRO A 392 2.31 38.25 -12.33
N THR A 393 1.74 39.37 -12.80
CA THR A 393 2.31 40.22 -13.86
C THR A 393 2.91 41.52 -13.30
N THR A 394 2.77 41.74 -12.00
CA THR A 394 3.26 42.87 -11.21
C THR A 394 3.72 42.33 -9.85
N SER A 395 4.46 43.12 -9.08
CA SER A 395 4.72 42.79 -7.67
C SER A 395 3.44 42.93 -6.85
N GLU A 396 3.10 41.91 -6.07
CA GLU A 396 2.04 41.94 -5.07
C GLU A 396 2.64 41.91 -3.65
N PRO A 397 1.89 42.25 -2.59
CA PRO A 397 2.36 42.10 -1.21
C PRO A 397 2.67 40.64 -0.85
N THR A 398 3.80 40.42 -0.14
CA THR A 398 4.22 39.10 0.34
C THR A 398 3.34 38.62 1.51
N ASP A 399 2.95 37.35 1.49
CA ASP A 399 2.31 36.69 2.64
C ASP A 399 3.39 36.13 3.58
N VAL A 400 3.33 36.43 4.89
CA VAL A 400 4.40 36.06 5.85
C VAL A 400 3.97 34.90 6.75
N VAL A 401 4.65 33.76 6.62
CA VAL A 401 4.44 32.59 7.49
C VAL A 401 5.30 32.73 8.75
N HIS A 402 4.64 32.94 9.88
CA HIS A 402 5.28 33.06 11.19
C HIS A 402 5.55 31.68 11.82
N HIS A 403 6.80 31.39 12.19
CA HIS A 403 7.17 30.27 13.06
C HIS A 403 7.71 30.82 14.38
N VAL A 404 6.89 30.74 15.44
CA VAL A 404 7.20 31.31 16.75
C VAL A 404 7.47 30.20 17.74
N VAL A 405 8.72 30.08 18.17
CA VAL A 405 9.20 29.12 19.17
C VAL A 405 9.25 29.80 20.55
N PRO A 406 8.54 29.32 21.57
CA PRO A 406 8.63 29.87 22.92
C PRO A 406 10.03 29.73 23.53
N THR A 407 10.41 30.68 24.37
CA THR A 407 11.66 30.66 25.12
C THR A 407 11.80 29.35 25.92
N GLY A 408 12.81 28.55 25.58
CA GLY A 408 13.08 27.26 26.24
C GLY A 408 12.38 26.04 25.61
N TYR A 409 11.69 26.19 24.47
CA TYR A 409 11.21 25.06 23.68
C TYR A 409 12.28 24.60 22.67
N ASP A 410 13.20 23.77 23.14
CA ASP A 410 14.31 23.19 22.36
C ASP A 410 14.10 21.68 22.09
N MET A 411 15.10 21.01 21.51
CA MET A 411 15.11 19.56 21.31
C MET A 411 14.90 18.78 22.63
N ALA A 412 15.39 19.27 23.77
CA ALA A 412 15.20 18.63 25.07
C ALA A 412 13.82 18.89 25.70
N ALA A 413 13.10 19.93 25.26
CA ALA A 413 11.67 20.09 25.49
C ALA A 413 10.85 19.15 24.59
N PHE A 414 11.12 19.14 23.29
CA PHE A 414 10.43 18.29 22.31
C PHE A 414 10.57 16.78 22.56
N ILE A 415 11.71 16.32 23.10
CA ILE A 415 11.89 14.93 23.56
C ILE A 415 10.93 14.57 24.72
N LYS A 416 10.54 15.54 25.57
CA LYS A 416 9.54 15.31 26.65
C LYS A 416 8.11 15.24 26.13
N ASP A 417 7.83 15.85 24.97
CA ASP A 417 6.59 15.66 24.22
C ASP A 417 6.56 14.32 23.46
N GLU A 418 7.68 13.56 23.48
CA GLU A 418 7.91 12.29 22.77
C GLU A 418 7.64 12.33 21.24
N GLY A 419 7.53 13.52 20.66
CA GLY A 419 7.09 13.73 19.27
C GLY A 419 5.57 13.63 19.06
N TYR A 420 4.76 13.51 20.11
CA TYR A 420 3.30 13.50 19.99
C TYR A 420 2.76 14.87 19.56
N VAL A 421 2.15 14.94 18.38
CA VAL A 421 1.64 16.21 17.81
C VAL A 421 0.69 16.96 18.76
N VAL A 422 -0.11 16.26 19.57
CA VAL A 422 -1.06 16.87 20.52
C VAL A 422 -0.35 17.54 21.72
N ALA A 423 0.87 17.12 22.06
CA ALA A 423 1.72 17.82 23.02
C ALA A 423 2.43 19.00 22.35
N VAL A 424 3.05 18.76 21.20
CA VAL A 424 3.74 19.78 20.38
C VAL A 424 2.83 20.98 20.08
N LEU A 425 1.58 20.75 19.67
CA LEU A 425 0.59 21.79 19.35
C LEU A 425 0.14 22.64 20.56
N ARG A 426 0.49 22.27 21.79
CA ARG A 426 0.28 23.09 23.00
C ARG A 426 1.43 24.07 23.24
N SER A 427 2.61 23.79 22.69
CA SER A 427 3.81 24.61 22.82
C SER A 427 4.11 25.40 21.55
N LEU A 428 3.82 24.84 20.36
CA LEU A 428 3.99 25.47 19.06
C LEU A 428 2.62 25.60 18.37
N THR A 429 2.02 26.78 18.45
CA THR A 429 0.83 27.13 17.68
C THR A 429 1.22 27.31 16.21
N PRO A 430 0.68 26.51 15.26
CA PRO A 430 1.00 26.65 13.85
C PRO A 430 0.38 27.91 13.26
N HIS A 431 1.16 28.69 12.52
CA HIS A 431 0.61 29.67 11.57
C HIS A 431 0.24 28.96 10.28
N SER A 432 -0.84 29.39 9.63
CA SER A 432 -1.36 28.78 8.40
C SER A 432 -1.98 29.85 7.51
N ILE A 433 -1.47 29.99 6.29
CA ILE A 433 -2.02 30.89 5.27
C ILE A 433 -2.75 30.03 4.21
N PRO A 434 -4.08 30.12 4.09
CA PRO A 434 -4.83 29.42 3.05
C PRO A 434 -4.76 30.18 1.73
N PHE A 435 -4.56 29.45 0.64
CA PHE A 435 -4.72 29.92 -0.74
C PHE A 435 -5.82 29.09 -1.41
N ASP A 436 -6.93 29.72 -1.79
CA ASP A 436 -8.11 29.09 -2.38
C ASP A 436 -8.19 29.33 -3.90
N THR A 437 -8.56 28.30 -4.67
CA THR A 437 -9.02 28.53 -6.05
C THR A 437 -10.40 29.18 -6.07
N ALA A 438 -10.75 29.82 -7.19
CA ALA A 438 -12.16 29.98 -7.53
C ALA A 438 -12.88 28.61 -7.56
N ALA A 439 -14.22 28.61 -7.47
CA ALA A 439 -15.01 27.40 -7.65
C ALA A 439 -14.75 26.82 -9.06
N LEU A 440 -14.32 25.55 -9.11
CA LEU A 440 -13.82 24.93 -10.33
C LEU A 440 -14.97 24.63 -11.30
N SER A 441 -14.79 24.90 -12.59
CA SER A 441 -15.85 24.80 -13.61
C SER A 441 -16.05 23.39 -14.19
N THR A 442 -15.18 22.45 -13.86
CA THR A 442 -15.14 21.10 -14.45
C THR A 442 -14.70 20.06 -13.44
N ASP A 443 -15.30 18.87 -13.48
CA ASP A 443 -14.79 17.69 -12.79
C ASP A 443 -13.40 17.29 -13.31
N PHE A 444 -12.53 16.81 -12.42
CA PHE A 444 -11.27 16.14 -12.79
C PHE A 444 -10.72 15.26 -11.66
N GLU A 445 -9.82 14.34 -12.01
CA GLU A 445 -9.07 13.53 -11.05
C GLU A 445 -7.67 14.14 -10.85
N ILE A 446 -7.21 14.25 -9.60
CA ILE A 446 -5.79 14.48 -9.30
C ILE A 446 -5.14 13.10 -9.11
N ALA A 447 -4.26 12.71 -10.02
CA ALA A 447 -3.67 11.37 -10.08
C ALA A 447 -2.14 11.43 -10.21
N GLY A 448 -1.45 11.29 -9.08
CA GLY A 448 0.02 11.34 -9.02
C GLY A 448 0.50 12.18 -7.85
N THR A 449 1.62 12.89 -8.03
CA THR A 449 2.25 13.74 -7.01
C THR A 449 1.98 15.23 -7.26
N PRO A 450 1.18 15.89 -6.41
CA PRO A 450 1.17 17.35 -6.33
C PRO A 450 2.54 17.91 -5.89
N ARG A 451 2.84 19.13 -6.33
CA ARG A 451 4.09 19.85 -6.04
C ARG A 451 3.78 21.30 -5.74
N VAL A 452 4.51 21.92 -4.81
CA VAL A 452 4.46 23.37 -4.60
C VAL A 452 5.86 23.94 -4.77
N SER A 453 5.97 25.01 -5.54
CA SER A 453 7.16 25.85 -5.64
C SER A 453 6.85 27.12 -4.85
N LEU A 454 7.61 27.41 -3.79
CA LEU A 454 7.51 28.68 -3.06
C LEU A 454 8.81 29.45 -3.22
N GLU A 455 8.74 30.66 -3.75
CA GLU A 455 9.87 31.59 -3.72
C GLU A 455 9.77 32.39 -2.41
N VAL A 456 10.78 32.29 -1.53
CA VAL A 456 10.71 32.83 -0.17
C VAL A 456 11.91 33.69 0.24
N THR A 457 11.67 34.67 1.10
CA THR A 457 12.72 35.34 1.89
C THR A 457 12.49 35.06 3.38
N PRO A 458 13.34 34.25 4.03
CA PRO A 458 13.27 33.98 5.47
C PRO A 458 14.07 35.02 6.27
N THR A 459 13.74 35.20 7.55
CA THR A 459 14.58 35.96 8.50
C THR A 459 15.66 35.08 9.18
N GLY A 460 15.56 33.76 9.03
CA GLY A 460 16.48 32.76 9.59
C GLY A 460 17.01 31.79 8.53
N ARG A 461 18.09 31.07 8.87
CA ARG A 461 18.79 30.12 7.94
C ARG A 461 18.30 28.67 8.07
N ASN A 462 17.61 28.38 9.17
CA ASN A 462 17.12 27.06 9.55
C ASN A 462 15.59 27.16 9.65
N TYR A 463 14.85 26.56 8.72
CA TYR A 463 13.39 26.63 8.71
C TYR A 463 12.73 25.46 7.96
N GLN A 464 11.42 25.32 8.17
CA GLN A 464 10.55 24.42 7.41
C GLN A 464 9.33 25.18 6.89
N VAL A 465 8.77 24.72 5.78
CA VAL A 465 7.43 25.12 5.33
C VAL A 465 6.64 23.87 5.00
N HIS A 466 5.50 23.69 5.65
CA HIS A 466 4.55 22.63 5.34
C HIS A 466 3.53 23.13 4.32
N CYS A 467 3.21 22.28 3.34
CA CYS A 467 2.18 22.51 2.36
C CYS A 467 1.12 21.43 2.50
N ALA A 468 -0.13 21.79 2.82
CA ALA A 468 -1.24 20.85 2.94
C ALA A 468 -2.33 21.18 1.91
N LEU A 469 -2.67 20.21 1.05
CA LEU A 469 -3.65 20.36 -0.03
C LEU A 469 -4.99 19.74 0.39
N TYR A 470 -6.06 20.50 0.18
CA TYR A 470 -7.43 20.15 0.49
C TYR A 470 -8.33 20.30 -0.73
N ARG A 471 -9.37 19.47 -0.79
CA ARG A 471 -10.59 19.73 -1.55
C ARG A 471 -11.58 20.40 -0.61
N VAL A 472 -12.20 21.49 -1.05
CA VAL A 472 -13.15 22.26 -0.23
C VAL A 472 -14.53 22.19 -0.86
N GLU A 473 -15.50 21.81 -0.05
CA GLU A 473 -16.89 21.55 -0.45
C GLU A 473 -17.83 22.53 0.22
N GLY A 474 -18.94 22.86 -0.43
CA GLY A 474 -19.88 23.86 0.08
C GLY A 474 -19.32 25.28 0.15
N SER A 475 -19.94 26.12 0.99
CA SER A 475 -19.57 27.52 1.17
C SER A 475 -20.08 28.10 2.49
N GLY A 476 -19.32 29.03 3.07
CA GLY A 476 -19.71 29.71 4.31
C GLY A 476 -19.89 28.70 5.46
N ALA A 477 -21.03 28.78 6.17
CA ALA A 477 -21.34 27.86 7.27
C ALA A 477 -21.56 26.38 6.86
N SER A 478 -21.51 26.07 5.56
CA SER A 478 -21.55 24.70 5.02
C SER A 478 -20.19 24.21 4.47
N GLU A 479 -19.11 24.96 4.71
CA GLU A 479 -17.78 24.61 4.19
C GLU A 479 -17.19 23.37 4.88
N VAL A 480 -16.73 22.40 4.08
CA VAL A 480 -16.05 21.19 4.55
C VAL A 480 -14.70 21.05 3.86
N GLU A 481 -13.63 20.91 4.65
CA GLU A 481 -12.28 20.63 4.16
C GLU A 481 -12.00 19.11 4.15
N VAL A 482 -11.70 18.56 2.98
CA VAL A 482 -11.24 17.18 2.81
C VAL A 482 -9.73 17.18 2.54
N TYR A 483 -8.95 16.72 3.51
CA TYR A 483 -7.50 16.62 3.39
C TYR A 483 -7.10 15.60 2.31
N LEU A 484 -6.38 16.06 1.28
CA LEU A 484 -5.92 15.21 0.19
C LEU A 484 -4.51 14.69 0.46
N CYS A 485 -3.55 15.57 0.75
CA CYS A 485 -2.17 15.23 1.05
C CYS A 485 -1.39 16.41 1.63
N SER A 486 -0.17 16.16 2.12
CA SER A 486 0.81 17.21 2.40
C SER A 486 2.22 16.86 1.95
N GLY A 487 3.11 17.86 2.04
CA GLY A 487 4.55 17.78 1.82
C GLY A 487 5.27 18.82 2.70
N VAL A 488 6.61 18.74 2.79
CA VAL A 488 7.42 19.70 3.55
C VAL A 488 8.66 20.13 2.78
N GLY A 489 8.93 21.44 2.74
CA GLY A 489 10.19 22.04 2.34
C GLY A 489 11.07 22.25 3.56
N LEU A 490 12.37 21.93 3.45
CA LEU A 490 13.31 21.93 4.57
C LEU A 490 14.57 22.71 4.21
N MET A 491 14.99 23.62 5.09
CA MET A 491 16.14 24.47 4.87
C MET A 491 17.05 24.52 6.10
N ARG A 492 18.35 24.27 5.90
CA ARG A 492 19.41 24.37 6.91
C ARG A 492 20.69 24.79 6.20
N GLU A 493 20.97 26.09 6.22
CA GLU A 493 22.02 26.69 5.40
C GLU A 493 22.99 27.54 6.25
N PRO A 494 24.22 27.84 5.79
CA PRO A 494 25.19 28.61 6.57
C PRO A 494 24.71 30.04 6.88
N THR A 495 24.01 30.66 5.94
CA THR A 495 23.60 32.07 5.94
C THR A 495 22.16 32.25 5.48
N VAL A 496 21.47 33.24 6.04
CA VAL A 496 20.13 33.67 5.58
C VAL A 496 20.21 34.17 4.14
N HIS A 497 19.34 33.68 3.26
CA HIS A 497 19.22 34.14 1.88
C HIS A 497 17.81 33.84 1.31
N PRO A 498 17.33 34.59 0.32
CA PRO A 498 16.14 34.22 -0.45
C PRO A 498 16.36 32.88 -1.16
N ALA A 499 15.34 32.02 -1.18
CA ALA A 499 15.46 30.67 -1.73
C ALA A 499 14.14 30.17 -2.32
N ARG A 500 14.27 29.22 -3.24
CA ARG A 500 13.16 28.44 -3.80
C ARG A 500 12.95 27.15 -2.99
N LEU A 501 11.71 26.86 -2.60
CA LEU A 501 11.31 25.61 -1.95
C LEU A 501 10.46 24.75 -2.91
N ASP A 502 11.05 23.69 -3.46
CA ASP A 502 10.31 22.68 -4.23
C ASP A 502 9.74 21.58 -3.31
N VAL A 503 8.54 21.83 -2.77
CA VAL A 503 7.83 20.93 -1.87
C VAL A 503 7.15 19.81 -2.66
N THR A 504 7.68 18.60 -2.55
CA THR A 504 7.06 17.38 -3.12
C THR A 504 6.07 16.79 -2.10
N MET A 505 4.81 16.62 -2.51
CA MET A 505 3.74 16.09 -1.67
C MET A 505 3.64 14.55 -1.80
N ASN A 506 2.78 13.89 -1.01
CA ASN A 506 2.45 12.47 -1.22
C ASN A 506 1.83 12.23 -2.62
N HIS A 507 1.87 10.97 -3.10
CA HIS A 507 0.98 10.59 -4.19
C HIS A 507 -0.47 10.52 -3.71
N ILE A 508 -1.40 10.90 -4.56
CA ILE A 508 -2.85 10.72 -4.38
C ILE A 508 -3.52 10.27 -5.68
N ASP A 509 -4.58 9.49 -5.54
CA ASP A 509 -5.71 9.43 -6.48
C ASP A 509 -6.87 10.13 -5.75
N ALA A 510 -7.35 11.26 -6.25
CA ALA A 510 -8.40 12.05 -5.59
C ALA A 510 -9.37 12.66 -6.60
N MET A 511 -10.67 12.63 -6.29
CA MET A 511 -11.71 13.22 -7.12
C MET A 511 -11.93 14.70 -6.79
N VAL A 512 -12.07 15.56 -7.80
CA VAL A 512 -12.49 16.97 -7.65
C VAL A 512 -13.67 17.22 -8.59
N ARG A 513 -14.77 17.77 -8.06
CA ARG A 513 -16.02 18.03 -8.80
C ARG A 513 -16.19 19.52 -9.10
N ALA A 514 -16.96 19.83 -10.14
CA ALA A 514 -17.37 21.19 -10.44
C ALA A 514 -18.09 21.84 -9.23
N GLY A 515 -17.84 23.13 -9.00
CA GLY A 515 -18.30 23.87 -7.83
C GLY A 515 -17.42 23.76 -6.58
N GLN A 516 -16.56 22.74 -6.47
CA GLN A 516 -15.60 22.62 -5.37
C GLN A 516 -14.39 23.57 -5.58
N ARG A 517 -13.63 23.84 -4.52
CA ARG A 517 -12.35 24.56 -4.57
C ARG A 517 -11.19 23.61 -4.23
N LEU A 518 -9.98 23.96 -4.66
CA LEU A 518 -8.76 23.46 -4.04
C LEU A 518 -8.24 24.53 -3.07
N ARG A 519 -7.84 24.12 -1.87
CA ARG A 519 -7.18 24.98 -0.89
C ARG A 519 -5.80 24.43 -0.57
N LEU A 520 -4.77 25.24 -0.77
CA LEU A 520 -3.43 24.99 -0.27
C LEU A 520 -3.23 25.78 1.02
N LYS A 521 -2.90 25.11 2.13
CA LYS A 521 -2.40 25.79 3.34
C LYS A 521 -0.88 25.76 3.34
N VAL A 522 -0.27 26.93 3.55
CA VAL A 522 1.18 27.10 3.73
C VAL A 522 1.43 27.42 5.20
N GLU A 523 2.20 26.57 5.89
CA GLU A 523 2.14 26.46 7.35
C GLU A 523 3.54 26.28 7.99
N SER A 524 3.73 26.78 9.22
CA SER A 524 5.03 26.71 9.93
C SER A 524 5.32 25.38 10.64
N LEU A 525 4.31 24.53 10.88
CA LEU A 525 4.48 23.22 11.51
C LEU A 525 4.09 22.08 10.57
N SER A 526 4.98 21.09 10.42
CA SER A 526 4.79 19.97 9.49
C SER A 526 4.10 18.77 10.12
N TYR A 527 2.77 18.70 10.03
CA TYR A 527 1.96 17.58 10.52
C TYR A 527 0.80 17.22 9.59
N ARG A 528 0.50 15.92 9.50
CA ARG A 528 -0.59 15.35 8.69
C ARG A 528 -1.87 15.30 9.50
N ARG A 529 -3.01 15.46 8.82
CA ARG A 529 -4.35 15.49 9.41
C ARG A 529 -5.23 14.39 8.81
N ALA A 530 -4.98 13.15 9.24
CA ALA A 530 -5.71 11.97 8.77
C ALA A 530 -7.07 11.82 9.49
N VAL A 531 -7.99 11.02 8.94
CA VAL A 531 -9.40 10.91 9.39
C VAL A 531 -9.59 10.57 10.89
N GLU A 532 -8.65 9.83 11.49
CA GLU A 532 -8.72 9.41 12.90
C GLU A 532 -7.76 10.18 13.82
N GLN A 533 -6.55 10.53 13.34
CA GLN A 533 -5.53 11.15 14.18
C GLN A 533 -4.54 12.00 13.39
N ASP A 534 -4.30 13.21 13.89
CA ASP A 534 -3.17 14.03 13.47
C ASP A 534 -1.84 13.36 13.86
N ASN A 535 -0.85 13.46 12.99
CA ASN A 535 0.49 12.90 13.23
C ASN A 535 1.59 13.84 12.71
N LEU A 536 2.60 14.07 13.55
CA LEU A 536 3.75 14.90 13.20
C LEU A 536 4.56 14.26 12.06
N PHE A 537 4.82 15.00 10.99
CA PHE A 537 5.54 14.46 9.82
C PHE A 537 7.06 14.61 10.01
N VAL A 538 7.53 15.77 10.46
CA VAL A 538 8.92 15.98 10.89
C VAL A 538 8.99 16.79 12.18
N ALA A 539 10.07 16.62 12.93
CA ALA A 539 10.36 17.45 14.11
C ALA A 539 10.36 18.95 13.76
N PRO A 540 9.84 19.82 14.65
CA PRO A 540 9.87 21.25 14.45
C PRO A 540 11.31 21.80 14.47
N TYR A 541 11.45 23.01 13.96
CA TYR A 541 12.67 23.80 14.11
C TYR A 541 12.60 24.62 15.40
N PHE A 542 13.71 24.73 16.12
CA PHE A 542 13.79 25.38 17.44
C PHE A 542 14.29 26.84 17.38
N GLU A 543 14.44 27.39 16.18
CA GLU A 543 14.69 28.82 15.92
C GLU A 543 13.36 29.47 15.49
N SER A 544 13.00 30.64 16.05
CA SER A 544 11.88 31.44 15.55
C SER A 544 12.26 32.11 14.23
N VAL A 545 11.36 32.11 13.25
CA VAL A 545 11.62 32.61 11.89
C VAL A 545 10.34 33.09 11.22
N ASP A 546 10.43 34.20 10.51
CA ASP A 546 9.40 34.70 9.60
C ASP A 546 9.81 34.34 8.17
N ILE A 547 8.87 33.85 7.38
CA ILE A 547 9.11 33.37 6.01
C ILE A 547 8.15 34.12 5.08
N ALA A 548 8.65 35.16 4.42
CA ALA A 548 7.89 35.91 3.42
C ALA A 548 7.81 35.09 2.12
N VAL A 549 6.60 34.79 1.66
CA VAL A 549 6.31 34.12 0.38
C VAL A 549 6.05 35.19 -0.68
N HIS A 550 6.74 35.09 -1.82
CA HIS A 550 6.67 36.07 -2.89
C HIS A 550 5.63 35.71 -3.96
N HIS A 551 4.98 36.75 -4.47
CA HIS A 551 3.94 36.71 -5.50
C HIS A 551 4.22 37.79 -6.56
N ASP A 552 5.36 37.69 -7.26
CA ASP A 552 5.72 38.65 -8.31
C ASP A 552 6.18 37.98 -9.61
N ALA A 553 6.27 38.77 -10.69
CA ALA A 553 6.59 38.29 -12.03
C ALA A 553 8.00 37.67 -12.21
N THR A 554 8.87 37.83 -11.22
CA THR A 554 10.20 37.20 -11.13
C THR A 554 10.29 36.10 -10.06
N HIS A 555 9.50 36.20 -8.99
CA HIS A 555 9.42 35.23 -7.89
C HIS A 555 8.03 34.57 -7.87
N VAL A 556 7.86 33.56 -8.73
CA VAL A 556 6.55 32.98 -9.08
C VAL A 556 6.24 31.74 -8.24
N SER A 557 5.65 31.95 -7.06
CA SER A 557 5.12 30.86 -6.23
C SER A 557 3.92 30.15 -6.89
N SER A 558 3.87 28.81 -6.85
CA SER A 558 2.83 28.02 -7.52
C SER A 558 2.58 26.62 -6.94
N LEU A 559 1.34 26.16 -7.05
CA LEU A 559 0.88 24.78 -6.86
C LEU A 559 0.74 24.11 -8.24
N GLN A 560 1.37 22.96 -8.43
CA GLN A 560 1.18 22.08 -9.58
C GLN A 560 0.45 20.81 -9.15
N VAL A 561 -0.68 20.50 -9.79
CA VAL A 561 -1.44 19.26 -9.57
C VAL A 561 -1.46 18.40 -10.85
N PRO A 562 -1.20 17.09 -10.77
CA PRO A 562 -1.28 16.18 -11.92
C PRO A 562 -2.74 15.82 -12.20
N VAL A 563 -3.35 16.52 -13.15
CA VAL A 563 -4.77 16.41 -13.50
C VAL A 563 -4.97 15.38 -14.62
N VAL A 564 -5.90 14.44 -14.43
CA VAL A 564 -6.46 13.64 -15.52
C VAL A 564 -7.81 14.26 -15.92
N PRO A 565 -7.93 14.91 -17.10
CA PRO A 565 -9.16 15.60 -17.49
C PRO A 565 -10.32 14.65 -17.80
N ARG A 566 -10.01 13.46 -18.35
CA ARG A 566 -10.97 12.37 -18.52
C ARG A 566 -10.80 11.38 -17.38
N ILE A 567 -11.52 11.60 -16.30
CA ILE A 567 -11.68 10.64 -15.21
C ILE A 567 -12.03 9.28 -15.81
N ASP A 568 -11.26 8.25 -15.46
CA ASP A 568 -11.52 6.90 -15.96
C ASP A 568 -12.81 6.35 -15.34
N PRO A 569 -13.76 5.81 -16.14
CA PRO A 569 -14.90 5.10 -15.59
C PRO A 569 -14.39 3.94 -14.72
N ALA A 570 -14.85 3.90 -13.46
CA ALA A 570 -14.32 2.98 -12.47
C ALA A 570 -14.68 1.53 -12.83
N LEU A 571 -13.71 0.78 -13.36
CA LEU A 571 -13.83 -0.67 -13.53
C LEU A 571 -13.76 -1.31 -12.14
N ILE A 572 -14.91 -1.52 -11.50
CA ILE A 572 -14.98 -2.27 -10.25
C ILE A 572 -15.18 -3.76 -10.58
N THR A 573 -14.08 -4.51 -10.44
CA THR A 573 -14.14 -5.97 -10.32
C THR A 573 -14.25 -6.34 -8.84
N SER A 574 -15.35 -6.95 -8.45
CA SER A 574 -15.59 -7.43 -7.08
C SER A 574 -15.62 -8.95 -7.06
N HIS A 575 -14.81 -9.56 -6.21
CA HIS A 575 -14.85 -11.01 -5.99
C HIS A 575 -16.10 -11.38 -5.16
N LEU A 576 -16.86 -12.37 -5.64
CA LEU A 576 -18.11 -12.83 -5.04
C LEU A 576 -18.01 -14.34 -4.83
N GLU A 577 -17.66 -14.76 -3.62
CA GLU A 577 -17.66 -16.16 -3.24
C GLU A 577 -19.12 -16.67 -3.14
N LEU A 578 -19.53 -17.59 -4.02
CA LEU A 578 -20.89 -18.12 -4.00
C LEU A 578 -20.94 -19.47 -3.28
N ASP A 579 -21.61 -19.49 -2.14
CA ASP A 579 -21.95 -20.73 -1.47
C ASP A 579 -23.25 -21.35 -2.04
N ILE A 580 -23.06 -22.10 -3.11
CA ILE A 580 -24.12 -22.86 -3.79
C ILE A 580 -24.42 -24.19 -3.03
N GLY A 581 -23.71 -24.46 -1.93
CA GLY A 581 -23.70 -25.73 -1.20
C GLY A 581 -24.53 -25.77 0.08
N GLY A 582 -25.47 -24.84 0.29
CA GLY A 582 -26.46 -24.93 1.37
C GLY A 582 -27.06 -23.60 1.82
N THR A 583 -28.29 -23.31 1.39
CA THR A 583 -29.22 -22.32 1.97
C THR A 583 -28.60 -20.98 2.43
N TRP A 584 -28.23 -20.14 1.47
CA TRP A 584 -28.83 -18.81 1.23
C TRP A 584 -27.96 -18.07 0.20
N VAL A 585 -28.38 -18.07 -1.06
CA VAL A 585 -27.78 -17.16 -2.05
C VAL A 585 -28.43 -15.80 -1.85
N SER A 586 -27.74 -14.89 -1.16
CA SER A 586 -28.19 -13.50 -1.02
C SER A 586 -28.19 -12.82 -2.39
N ASP A 587 -29.21 -11.98 -2.63
CA ASP A 587 -29.18 -11.09 -3.79
C ASP A 587 -28.04 -10.08 -3.64
N VAL A 588 -27.26 -9.86 -4.69
CA VAL A 588 -26.13 -8.92 -4.64
C VAL A 588 -26.61 -7.52 -5.04
N LEU A 589 -26.26 -6.52 -4.22
CA LEU A 589 -26.65 -5.13 -4.42
C LEU A 589 -25.47 -4.33 -4.97
N TYR A 590 -25.52 -4.04 -6.26
CA TYR A 590 -24.61 -3.07 -6.86
C TYR A 590 -25.24 -1.69 -6.67
N LEU A 591 -24.45 -0.69 -6.29
CA LEU A 591 -24.84 0.71 -6.42
C LEU A 591 -24.11 1.28 -7.65
N VAL A 592 -24.72 2.27 -8.32
CA VAL A 592 -24.15 2.96 -9.48
C VAL A 592 -24.55 4.43 -9.36
N ARG A 593 -23.59 5.36 -9.42
CA ARG A 593 -23.78 6.81 -9.24
C ARG A 593 -23.27 7.57 -10.48
N ALA A 594 -24.09 8.44 -11.04
CA ALA A 594 -23.69 9.36 -12.09
C ALA A 594 -22.97 10.59 -11.52
N PRO A 595 -22.15 11.30 -12.31
CA PRO A 595 -21.86 12.70 -12.05
C PRO A 595 -23.17 13.49 -11.92
N THR A 596 -23.17 14.52 -11.06
CA THR A 596 -24.29 15.44 -10.85
C THR A 596 -24.81 16.09 -12.14
N HIS A 597 -23.95 16.18 -13.16
CA HIS A 597 -24.23 16.81 -14.45
C HIS A 597 -24.58 15.83 -15.59
N ALA A 598 -24.65 14.51 -15.34
CA ALA A 598 -24.80 13.50 -16.40
C ALA A 598 -25.83 12.38 -16.10
N PRO A 599 -27.11 12.73 -15.84
CA PRO A 599 -28.14 11.75 -15.44
C PRO A 599 -28.41 10.67 -16.50
N SER A 600 -28.26 10.96 -17.80
CA SER A 600 -28.59 10.05 -18.90
C SER A 600 -27.55 8.95 -19.18
N THR A 601 -26.47 8.83 -18.38
CA THR A 601 -25.34 7.95 -18.73
C THR A 601 -25.71 6.44 -18.65
N PRO A 602 -25.32 5.60 -19.64
CA PRO A 602 -25.59 4.17 -19.62
C PRO A 602 -24.57 3.37 -18.80
N TYR A 603 -25.01 2.23 -18.23
CA TYR A 603 -24.15 1.25 -17.56
C TYR A 603 -24.40 -0.17 -18.03
N VAL A 604 -23.36 -1.02 -17.94
CA VAL A 604 -23.44 -2.48 -18.06
C VAL A 604 -22.80 -3.12 -16.83
N LEU A 605 -23.40 -4.21 -16.35
CA LEU A 605 -22.88 -5.12 -15.34
C LEU A 605 -22.70 -6.49 -15.99
N ALA A 606 -21.46 -6.99 -15.99
CA ALA A 606 -21.10 -8.32 -16.48
C ALA A 606 -20.64 -9.21 -15.31
N PHE A 607 -20.71 -10.53 -15.48
CA PHE A 607 -20.41 -11.50 -14.41
C PHE A 607 -19.61 -12.68 -14.96
N GLY A 608 -18.67 -13.22 -14.16
CA GLY A 608 -17.79 -14.34 -14.51
C GLY A 608 -17.44 -15.24 -13.32
N MET A 609 -16.59 -16.25 -13.55
CA MET A 609 -16.21 -17.35 -12.64
C MET A 609 -14.68 -17.70 -12.63
N ALA A 610 -13.81 -16.77 -12.19
CA ALA A 610 -12.47 -17.02 -11.55
C ALA A 610 -11.12 -17.44 -12.28
N GLY A 611 -10.80 -17.12 -13.54
CA GLY A 611 -9.43 -17.20 -14.17
C GLY A 611 -9.40 -16.77 -15.66
N MET A 612 -8.34 -16.23 -16.27
CA MET A 612 -8.56 -15.43 -17.51
C MET A 612 -8.89 -16.24 -18.79
N ALA A 613 -10.11 -16.02 -19.30
CA ALA A 613 -10.39 -16.03 -20.74
C ALA A 613 -10.05 -14.65 -21.35
N PRO A 614 -9.89 -14.49 -22.68
CA PRO A 614 -9.76 -13.17 -23.28
C PRO A 614 -10.94 -12.28 -22.87
N GLY A 615 -10.62 -11.12 -22.27
CA GLY A 615 -11.61 -10.15 -21.85
C GLY A 615 -12.30 -9.51 -23.05
N PHE A 616 -13.56 -9.12 -22.89
CA PHE A 616 -14.28 -8.47 -23.98
C PHE A 616 -13.76 -7.04 -24.17
N SER A 617 -13.53 -6.66 -25.42
CA SER A 617 -13.19 -5.27 -25.75
C SER A 617 -14.47 -4.43 -25.78
N PHE A 618 -14.54 -3.41 -24.93
CA PHE A 618 -15.72 -2.56 -24.75
C PHE A 618 -15.33 -1.09 -24.73
N ALA A 619 -15.93 -0.28 -25.60
CA ALA A 619 -15.56 1.13 -25.82
C ALA A 619 -14.04 1.38 -25.99
N GLY A 620 -13.32 0.42 -26.60
CA GLY A 620 -11.86 0.46 -26.79
C GLY A 620 -11.02 0.04 -25.58
N ARG A 621 -11.64 -0.41 -24.47
CA ARG A 621 -10.96 -0.93 -23.28
C ARG A 621 -11.12 -2.45 -23.17
N HIS A 622 -10.09 -3.14 -22.72
CA HIS A 622 -10.15 -4.59 -22.45
C HIS A 622 -10.73 -4.83 -21.05
N VAL A 623 -11.94 -5.39 -20.97
CA VAL A 623 -12.60 -5.71 -19.70
C VAL A 623 -12.14 -7.10 -19.25
N HIS A 624 -11.23 -7.13 -18.27
CA HIS A 624 -10.70 -8.40 -17.74
C HIS A 624 -11.82 -9.22 -17.09
N MET A 625 -12.01 -10.45 -17.60
CA MET A 625 -12.96 -11.43 -17.09
C MET A 625 -12.25 -12.75 -16.77
N ASN A 626 -12.97 -13.64 -16.10
CA ASN A 626 -12.44 -14.80 -15.41
C ASN A 626 -13.56 -15.89 -15.33
N TRP A 627 -13.53 -17.25 -15.36
CA TRP A 627 -12.87 -18.40 -16.07
C TRP A 627 -11.76 -19.33 -15.44
N ASP A 628 -11.95 -19.85 -14.20
CA ASP A 628 -11.00 -20.70 -13.43
C ASP A 628 -10.33 -21.85 -14.22
N PRO A 629 -9.05 -22.19 -13.98
CA PRO A 629 -8.33 -23.23 -14.75
C PRO A 629 -8.93 -24.64 -14.65
N LEU A 630 -9.41 -25.09 -13.49
CA LEU A 630 -10.08 -26.38 -13.33
C LEU A 630 -11.42 -26.37 -14.08
N LEU A 631 -12.19 -25.29 -13.93
CA LEU A 631 -13.41 -25.07 -14.69
C LEU A 631 -13.17 -25.05 -16.20
N SER A 632 -12.10 -24.41 -16.67
CA SER A 632 -11.85 -24.18 -18.11
C SER A 632 -11.90 -25.49 -18.91
N SER A 633 -11.30 -26.55 -18.36
CA SER A 633 -11.27 -27.88 -18.97
C SER A 633 -12.64 -28.55 -19.11
N GLN A 634 -13.61 -28.19 -18.26
CA GLN A 634 -14.97 -28.76 -18.24
C GLN A 634 -15.97 -27.84 -18.97
N LEU A 635 -15.86 -26.52 -18.77
CA LEU A 635 -16.71 -25.51 -19.41
C LEU A 635 -16.40 -25.30 -20.90
N LEU A 636 -15.17 -25.57 -21.37
CA LEU A 636 -14.86 -25.58 -22.82
C LEU A 636 -15.79 -26.54 -23.60
N GLY A 637 -16.29 -27.61 -22.96
CA GLY A 637 -17.29 -28.52 -23.55
C GLY A 637 -18.74 -27.98 -23.56
N MET A 638 -19.01 -26.84 -22.92
CA MET A 638 -20.35 -26.24 -22.76
C MET A 638 -20.56 -24.92 -23.53
N LEU A 639 -19.52 -24.34 -24.14
CA LEU A 639 -19.51 -22.97 -24.70
C LEU A 639 -20.44 -22.69 -25.91
N ASN A 640 -21.33 -23.62 -26.29
CA ASN A 640 -22.33 -23.40 -27.35
C ASN A 640 -23.59 -22.63 -26.86
N SER A 641 -23.62 -22.17 -25.61
CA SER A 641 -24.69 -21.34 -25.02
C SER A 641 -24.10 -20.18 -24.19
N PRO A 642 -24.76 -19.02 -24.09
CA PRO A 642 -24.30 -17.90 -23.26
C PRO A 642 -24.40 -18.24 -21.77
N VAL A 643 -23.28 -18.15 -21.05
CA VAL A 643 -23.11 -18.79 -19.73
C VAL A 643 -23.59 -17.95 -18.54
N LEU A 644 -23.64 -16.61 -18.63
CA LEU A 644 -24.15 -15.72 -17.57
C LEU A 644 -24.93 -14.52 -18.15
N PRO A 645 -25.99 -14.05 -17.46
CA PRO A 645 -26.77 -12.88 -17.89
C PRO A 645 -26.04 -11.58 -17.53
N PHE A 646 -25.93 -10.65 -18.48
CA PHE A 646 -25.57 -9.26 -18.18
C PHE A 646 -26.83 -8.45 -17.81
N THR A 647 -26.66 -7.33 -17.12
CA THR A 647 -27.73 -6.33 -16.97
C THR A 647 -27.24 -4.94 -17.32
N SER A 648 -28.12 -4.10 -17.84
CA SER A 648 -27.78 -2.78 -18.39
C SER A 648 -28.92 -1.80 -18.16
N GLY A 649 -28.60 -0.52 -17.98
CA GLY A 649 -29.63 0.50 -17.80
C GLY A 649 -29.12 1.92 -18.00
N LEU A 650 -30.05 2.86 -17.90
CA LEU A 650 -29.79 4.30 -17.82
C LEU A 650 -30.01 4.73 -16.36
N LEU A 651 -29.20 5.65 -15.85
CA LEU A 651 -29.34 6.12 -14.46
C LEU A 651 -30.56 7.03 -14.30
N GLY A 652 -30.77 7.97 -15.22
CA GLY A 652 -31.82 8.98 -15.16
C GLY A 652 -31.62 9.99 -14.02
N ASP A 653 -32.63 10.81 -13.78
CA ASP A 653 -32.57 11.97 -12.88
C ASP A 653 -32.27 11.62 -11.41
N GLN A 654 -32.38 10.34 -11.04
CA GLN A 654 -32.13 9.83 -9.68
C GLN A 654 -30.66 10.00 -9.22
N GLN A 655 -29.71 10.24 -10.13
CA GLN A 655 -28.24 10.24 -9.92
C GLN A 655 -27.63 8.95 -9.34
N GLN A 656 -28.41 8.09 -8.69
CA GLN A 656 -28.03 6.80 -8.13
C GLN A 656 -29.04 5.71 -8.55
N ARG A 657 -28.56 4.48 -8.70
CA ARG A 657 -29.42 3.27 -8.74
C ARG A 657 -28.77 2.12 -8.00
N THR A 658 -29.60 1.24 -7.45
CA THR A 658 -29.14 0.00 -6.82
C THR A 658 -29.57 -1.24 -7.63
N PRO A 659 -28.99 -1.52 -8.81
CA PRO A 659 -29.30 -2.73 -9.57
C PRO A 659 -29.02 -4.01 -8.75
N LYS A 660 -30.00 -4.91 -8.79
CA LYS A 660 -30.07 -6.14 -8.00
C LYS A 660 -29.83 -7.36 -8.88
N LEU A 661 -28.82 -8.17 -8.57
CA LEU A 661 -28.62 -9.46 -9.25
C LEU A 661 -29.28 -10.58 -8.44
N SER A 662 -30.37 -11.14 -8.97
CA SER A 662 -31.00 -12.32 -8.39
C SER A 662 -30.47 -13.61 -9.03
N LEU A 663 -29.58 -14.27 -8.30
CA LEU A 663 -28.86 -15.45 -8.78
C LEU A 663 -29.74 -16.71 -8.89
N GLN A 664 -30.90 -16.74 -8.22
CA GLN A 664 -31.88 -17.82 -8.35
C GLN A 664 -32.41 -18.00 -9.78
N ALA A 665 -32.44 -16.93 -10.58
CA ALA A 665 -32.93 -16.96 -11.95
C ALA A 665 -31.85 -17.33 -12.99
N ALA A 666 -30.58 -17.42 -12.58
CA ALA A 666 -29.45 -17.39 -13.51
C ALA A 666 -28.92 -18.77 -13.95
N LEU A 667 -29.00 -19.81 -13.10
CA LEU A 667 -28.23 -21.05 -13.30
C LEU A 667 -28.92 -22.32 -12.76
N PRO A 668 -29.04 -23.40 -13.56
CA PRO A 668 -29.09 -24.77 -13.06
C PRO A 668 -27.66 -25.24 -12.73
N VAL A 669 -27.14 -24.85 -11.57
CA VAL A 669 -25.74 -25.11 -11.20
C VAL A 669 -25.50 -26.60 -10.94
N SER A 670 -24.48 -27.19 -11.57
CA SER A 670 -24.06 -28.56 -11.28
C SER A 670 -23.30 -28.66 -9.94
N GLN A 671 -23.31 -29.83 -9.31
CA GLN A 671 -22.58 -30.07 -8.05
C GLN A 671 -21.06 -29.78 -8.15
N ALA A 672 -20.47 -29.73 -9.35
CA ALA A 672 -19.05 -29.46 -9.55
C ALA A 672 -18.63 -28.01 -9.20
N ALA A 673 -19.57 -27.05 -9.16
CA ALA A 673 -19.29 -25.66 -8.81
C ALA A 673 -19.52 -25.33 -7.32
N VAL A 674 -19.83 -26.34 -6.48
CA VAL A 674 -20.02 -26.13 -5.03
C VAL A 674 -18.70 -25.77 -4.36
N GLY A 675 -18.65 -24.59 -3.73
CA GLY A 675 -17.44 -24.07 -3.07
C GLY A 675 -16.47 -23.34 -4.00
N GLN A 676 -16.94 -22.85 -5.15
CA GLN A 676 -16.13 -22.06 -6.09
C GLN A 676 -16.46 -20.56 -6.03
N ARG A 677 -15.50 -19.74 -6.46
CA ARG A 677 -15.62 -18.26 -6.47
C ARG A 677 -16.16 -17.74 -7.80
N MET A 678 -17.10 -16.81 -7.74
CA MET A 678 -17.46 -15.97 -8.88
C MET A 678 -16.78 -14.60 -8.78
N ILE A 679 -16.78 -13.85 -9.89
CA ILE A 679 -16.23 -12.50 -9.95
C ILE A 679 -17.21 -11.63 -10.74
N ALA A 680 -17.77 -10.61 -10.09
CA ALA A 680 -18.59 -9.60 -10.72
C ALA A 680 -17.71 -8.50 -11.33
N VAL A 681 -18.04 -8.05 -12.53
CA VAL A 681 -17.25 -7.06 -13.28
C VAL A 681 -18.20 -6.00 -13.83
N GLY A 682 -18.31 -4.88 -13.12
CA GLY A 682 -19.03 -3.72 -13.63
C GLY A 682 -18.22 -3.01 -14.70
N ALA A 683 -18.81 -2.80 -15.88
CA ALA A 683 -18.15 -2.24 -17.05
C ALA A 683 -19.04 -1.15 -17.65
N LEU A 684 -18.69 0.11 -17.41
CA LEU A 684 -19.54 1.24 -17.72
C LEU A 684 -19.58 1.58 -19.22
N ALA A 685 -20.75 2.01 -19.69
CA ALA A 685 -21.13 1.95 -21.09
C ALA A 685 -21.38 3.33 -21.68
N ASP A 686 -20.39 4.22 -21.59
CA ASP A 686 -20.42 5.49 -22.31
C ASP A 686 -19.39 5.53 -23.45
N GLY A 687 -19.89 5.72 -24.67
CA GLY A 687 -19.08 6.04 -25.85
C GLY A 687 -18.73 7.52 -25.93
N SER A 688 -19.42 8.39 -25.17
CA SER A 688 -18.99 9.76 -24.95
C SER A 688 -17.68 9.77 -24.15
N THR A 689 -16.80 10.70 -24.47
CA THR A 689 -15.50 10.84 -23.82
C THR A 689 -15.56 11.64 -22.52
N THR A 690 -16.75 12.05 -22.06
CA THR A 690 -16.93 13.23 -21.21
C THR A 690 -17.45 12.98 -19.80
N ASN A 691 -18.12 11.86 -19.49
CA ASN A 691 -18.79 11.67 -18.19
C ASN A 691 -18.40 10.36 -17.45
N PRO A 692 -17.81 10.44 -16.25
CA PRO A 692 -17.41 9.27 -15.47
C PRO A 692 -18.52 8.80 -14.52
N VAL A 693 -19.24 7.74 -14.88
CA VAL A 693 -20.06 7.02 -13.88
C VAL A 693 -19.16 6.30 -12.87
N GLU A 694 -19.62 6.24 -11.63
CA GLU A 694 -19.02 5.46 -10.54
C GLU A 694 -19.85 4.20 -10.32
N LEU A 695 -19.19 3.06 -10.12
CA LEU A 695 -19.82 1.77 -9.81
C LEU A 695 -19.40 1.32 -8.41
N TYR A 696 -20.23 0.52 -7.75
CA TYR A 696 -20.13 0.19 -6.33
C TYR A 696 -20.70 -1.22 -6.05
N PHE A 697 -20.33 -1.80 -4.91
CA PHE A 697 -20.74 -3.15 -4.47
C PHE A 697 -21.09 -3.16 -2.97
N ARG A 698 -22.23 -3.74 -2.59
CA ARG A 698 -22.66 -3.88 -1.18
C ARG A 698 -23.25 -5.27 -0.89
#